data_AF-A0A849WAD4-F1
#
_entry.id   AF-A0A849WAD4-F1
#
_cell.length_a   1.000
_cell.length_b   1.000
_cell.length_c   1.000
_cell.angle_alpha   90.00
_cell.angle_beta   90.00
_cell.angle_gamma   90.00
#
_symmetry.space_group_name_H-M   'P 1'
#
loop_
_entity.id
_entity.type
_entity.pdbx_description
1 polymer ?
#
loop_
_entity_poly.entity_id
_entity_poly.type
_entity_poly.pdbx_seq_one_letter_code
_entity_poly.pdbx_strand_id
1 'polypeptide(L)'
;MMFKMTFYLFILAVLTFAQEKNAILLGLDKEQRFFFNADADSSIQMDKESYALVVWRQGDLEGIQYLKPSEEWTMPAWDSQSSSNPSWNHLSRGQSSDKNTGIPQLTHPMTQLTSLGAYRSIGSFIIPSNASILMNGKPNFYRKQENGQMPAFVVLLKGIRIPISLRIPFPENQHKVLFHEIPDLPDRFKSGLPEGEYSLQIEGDRNTIRFFLHQEQEDSFLRKARLLFAEGNNPLYIQLAVEHLLSHKDKKGKLAPYFCDAFDILDSLPEESLTPYLGKMKKGIYQQLTTSSEQDKLWVKPTGIALIDKIRQDVILYKWKDAMLKLEEGKTLLAQGRARYLGQIYKAILLAESAIGKEEEIDSLLGEAIQDIPDSLSEDKFLAHNNYANILFKRSQDRLYNHAFQMATGSKLPLFKAFRDWIYAHDHYEKALGYCQEIEDEFALKANLVRLYALLNDIVRTFGNPQHPGHHALLKASYKKSCDLSDSILANINYKQIQPFLHGTVWEIKARLALRNQEDQCIQFAQEALKNYITSGSLPGAESVHRLIGLYYANSKDIDRKKALHHCKISHLISEVLRDQIPQDNIGLGYASFFASRAHVNENIIDLLIAEGQDEEALQYAEWAKAQAFQNLIVTSSVSAVSSSYKVRNIKQILSAWPKDIALLEYFIGSHNAYAFFVDTKGKVTAYPLSLKSKSDFSLHLVVEINSFLNEIDHSAAKILRRLRSGKGMDHSWQDKLHSFYQKLIPSAILGELRKAKTLILVPHHILHYFPFAALVVEKDNRKLGKWEMAKPQFFLEEPFSLCSSPSITAWDILRQRTLKPIHDISALAISDFPVAPLPGVEKDVQNLKEVFGSQVKQICMNEQGNKDNAQGLLKNPGLLLFATHGKNNPDSPLDSHLLLYSTNEETIHLSAREIFQHRIYTDMIVMSACYSGLADRSPMPGDDLFGLSRAFLQSGTRSIVSGLWDVYDATGPILMKDFFISLSHAKTAPHALADAQRQFISRLRSSKGFEPWLHPYFWAVYTILGDDRVYIGEK
;
A
#
# COMPACT_ATOMS: atom_id res chain seq x y z
N MET A 1 -42.53 -17.83 -37.86
CA MET A 1 -42.36 -18.55 -36.58
C MET A 1 -41.60 -19.83 -36.92
N MET A 2 -40.29 -20.00 -36.70
CA MET A 2 -39.54 -19.63 -35.48
C MET A 2 -38.27 -18.77 -35.71
N PHE A 3 -37.54 -18.89 -36.82
CA PHE A 3 -36.18 -18.31 -36.92
C PHE A 3 -36.08 -16.81 -37.27
N LYS A 4 -37.15 -16.21 -37.81
CA LYS A 4 -37.20 -14.75 -38.09
C LYS A 4 -37.54 -13.90 -36.85
N MET A 5 -37.72 -14.52 -35.68
CA MET A 5 -37.84 -13.82 -34.39
C MET A 5 -36.51 -13.80 -33.65
N THR A 6 -35.82 -14.93 -33.49
CA THR A 6 -34.66 -15.04 -32.59
C THR A 6 -33.51 -14.10 -32.94
N PHE A 7 -33.21 -13.88 -34.22
CA PHE A 7 -32.10 -12.98 -34.60
C PHE A 7 -32.47 -11.49 -34.49
N TYR A 8 -33.74 -11.11 -34.73
CA TYR A 8 -34.18 -9.72 -34.53
C TYR A 8 -34.45 -9.42 -33.06
N LEU A 9 -34.86 -10.41 -32.27
CA LEU A 9 -34.82 -10.37 -30.81
C LEU A 9 -33.39 -10.43 -30.25
N PHE A 10 -32.41 -10.97 -30.97
CA PHE A 10 -31.00 -10.86 -30.58
C PHE A 10 -30.46 -9.44 -30.83
N ILE A 11 -30.79 -8.82 -31.97
CA ILE A 11 -30.47 -7.40 -32.21
C ILE A 11 -31.22 -6.49 -31.23
N LEU A 12 -32.50 -6.74 -30.93
CA LEU A 12 -33.20 -6.03 -29.86
C LEU A 12 -32.65 -6.36 -28.46
N ALA A 13 -32.14 -7.58 -28.20
CA ALA A 13 -31.51 -7.93 -26.92
C ALA A 13 -30.14 -7.25 -26.75
N VAL A 14 -29.35 -7.11 -27.81
CA VAL A 14 -28.15 -6.25 -27.81
C VAL A 14 -28.52 -4.77 -27.59
N LEU A 15 -29.77 -4.38 -27.87
CA LEU A 15 -30.34 -3.06 -27.56
C LEU A 15 -31.18 -3.01 -26.26
N THR A 16 -31.32 -4.10 -25.49
CA THR A 16 -32.12 -4.14 -24.24
C THR A 16 -31.50 -4.87 -23.05
N PHE A 17 -30.40 -5.61 -23.22
CA PHE A 17 -29.56 -6.05 -22.10
C PHE A 17 -28.59 -4.93 -21.72
N ALA A 18 -29.15 -3.98 -20.96
CA ALA A 18 -28.53 -2.71 -20.61
C ALA A 18 -27.28 -2.84 -19.71
N GLN A 19 -26.12 -2.96 -20.33
CA GLN A 19 -24.82 -2.57 -19.79
C GLN A 19 -24.10 -1.74 -20.85
N GLU A 20 -23.76 -0.47 -20.62
CA GLU A 20 -23.91 0.37 -19.43
C GLU A 20 -23.92 1.84 -19.90
N LYS A 21 -24.82 2.64 -19.30
CA LYS A 21 -25.11 4.07 -19.47
C LYS A 21 -23.89 4.97 -19.76
N ASN A 22 -24.07 5.99 -20.60
CA ASN A 22 -22.96 6.72 -21.22
C ASN A 22 -22.55 8.03 -20.55
N ALA A 23 -23.42 8.73 -19.82
CA ALA A 23 -23.15 10.07 -19.30
C ALA A 23 -23.67 10.30 -17.88
N ILE A 24 -22.86 11.00 -17.08
CA ILE A 24 -23.16 11.47 -15.73
C ILE A 24 -23.20 13.00 -15.75
N LEU A 25 -24.28 13.56 -15.20
CA LEU A 25 -24.54 14.99 -15.06
C LEU A 25 -24.54 15.38 -13.58
N LEU A 26 -23.82 16.47 -13.25
CA LEU A 26 -23.98 17.20 -11.99
C LEU A 26 -24.29 18.66 -12.33
N GLY A 27 -25.39 19.19 -11.81
CA GLY A 27 -25.80 20.57 -12.02
C GLY A 27 -26.06 21.33 -10.73
N LEU A 28 -26.18 22.65 -10.89
CA LEU A 28 -26.52 23.62 -9.87
C LEU A 28 -27.72 24.41 -10.36
N ASP A 29 -28.83 24.40 -9.60
CA ASP A 29 -30.05 25.11 -9.97
C ASP A 29 -30.03 26.60 -9.57
N LYS A 30 -31.07 27.33 -9.99
CA LYS A 30 -31.33 28.73 -9.64
C LYS A 30 -31.36 29.02 -8.12
N GLU A 31 -31.69 28.03 -7.29
CA GLU A 31 -31.73 28.11 -5.83
C GLU A 31 -30.41 27.66 -5.18
N GLN A 32 -29.36 27.44 -6.00
CA GLN A 32 -28.04 26.95 -5.61
C GLN A 32 -28.07 25.56 -4.96
N ARG A 33 -29.08 24.74 -5.29
CA ARG A 33 -29.14 23.32 -4.94
C ARG A 33 -28.40 22.50 -5.99
N PHE A 34 -27.66 21.50 -5.54
CA PHE A 34 -27.12 20.48 -6.44
C PHE A 34 -28.23 19.54 -6.92
N PHE A 35 -28.20 19.21 -8.20
CA PHE A 35 -28.93 18.09 -8.79
C PHE A 35 -27.95 17.20 -9.54
N PHE A 36 -28.28 15.92 -9.71
CA PHE A 36 -27.45 14.97 -10.42
C PHE A 36 -28.31 13.99 -11.22
N ASN A 37 -27.72 13.44 -12.28
CA ASN A 37 -28.28 12.31 -13.02
C ASN A 37 -27.11 11.39 -13.42
N ALA A 38 -27.06 10.17 -12.87
CA ALA A 38 -26.03 9.17 -13.22
C ALA A 38 -26.27 8.51 -14.58
N ASP A 39 -27.43 8.78 -15.18
CA ASP A 39 -28.07 8.01 -16.23
C ASP A 39 -28.49 8.92 -17.41
N ALA A 40 -27.73 9.97 -17.70
CA ALA A 40 -28.17 11.00 -18.63
C ALA A 40 -28.22 10.51 -20.10
N ASP A 41 -29.25 10.94 -20.82
CA ASP A 41 -29.44 10.68 -22.25
C ASP A 41 -28.31 11.26 -23.10
N SER A 42 -28.22 10.85 -24.37
CA SER A 42 -27.23 11.36 -25.33
C SER A 42 -27.39 12.84 -25.71
N SER A 43 -28.36 13.54 -25.13
CA SER A 43 -28.63 14.97 -25.31
C SER A 43 -29.19 15.57 -24.02
N ILE A 44 -28.67 16.72 -23.57
CA ILE A 44 -29.05 17.40 -22.33
C ILE A 44 -29.24 18.90 -22.62
N GLN A 45 -30.40 19.45 -22.29
CA GLN A 45 -30.68 20.88 -22.39
C GLN A 45 -30.56 21.54 -21.01
N MET A 46 -29.75 22.59 -20.87
CA MET A 46 -29.63 23.34 -19.61
C MET A 46 -30.68 24.45 -19.48
N ASP A 47 -31.19 24.62 -18.24
CA ASP A 47 -32.01 25.74 -17.82
C ASP A 47 -31.29 27.09 -17.93
N LYS A 48 -32.07 28.19 -17.97
CA LYS A 48 -31.58 29.56 -18.20
C LYS A 48 -30.70 30.16 -17.10
N GLU A 49 -30.66 29.56 -15.92
CA GLU A 49 -29.87 30.04 -14.76
C GLU A 49 -28.94 28.97 -14.17
N SER A 50 -28.97 27.75 -14.73
CA SER A 50 -28.30 26.57 -14.17
C SER A 50 -26.95 26.30 -14.85
N TYR A 51 -25.96 25.89 -14.05
CA TYR A 51 -24.65 25.42 -14.55
C TYR A 51 -24.53 23.91 -14.37
N ALA A 52 -23.74 23.25 -15.21
CA ALA A 52 -23.47 21.82 -15.02
C ALA A 52 -22.05 21.39 -15.43
N LEU A 53 -21.71 20.17 -15.01
CA LEU A 53 -20.57 19.38 -15.42
C LEU A 53 -21.11 18.04 -15.94
N VAL A 54 -20.83 17.74 -17.21
CA VAL A 54 -21.08 16.43 -17.82
C VAL A 54 -19.76 15.67 -17.88
N VAL A 55 -19.79 14.42 -17.42
CA VAL A 55 -18.71 13.43 -17.57
C VAL A 55 -19.30 12.24 -18.32
N TRP A 56 -18.87 12.00 -19.55
CA TRP A 56 -19.36 10.89 -20.39
C TRP A 56 -18.24 9.92 -20.73
N ARG A 57 -18.62 8.76 -21.27
CA ARG A 57 -17.69 7.75 -21.79
C ARG A 57 -18.15 7.17 -23.12
N GLN A 58 -17.20 6.69 -23.92
CA GLN A 58 -17.45 6.09 -25.23
C GLN A 58 -16.38 5.02 -25.49
N GLY A 59 -16.73 3.76 -25.21
CA GLY A 59 -15.74 2.68 -25.14
C GLY A 59 -14.75 2.91 -24.00
N ASP A 60 -13.44 2.86 -24.31
CA ASP A 60 -12.35 3.05 -23.34
C ASP A 60 -11.96 4.53 -23.12
N LEU A 61 -12.73 5.48 -23.65
CA LEU A 61 -12.50 6.93 -23.51
C LEU A 61 -13.51 7.57 -22.55
N GLU A 62 -13.05 8.48 -21.69
CA GLU A 62 -13.90 9.45 -20.97
C GLU A 62 -13.75 10.85 -21.59
N GLY A 63 -14.81 11.66 -21.50
CA GLY A 63 -14.86 13.04 -21.98
C GLY A 63 -15.65 13.92 -21.01
N ILE A 64 -15.31 15.22 -20.98
CA ILE A 64 -15.76 16.14 -19.92
C ILE A 64 -16.09 17.51 -20.52
N GLN A 65 -17.24 18.08 -20.15
CA GLN A 65 -17.64 19.43 -20.54
C GLN A 65 -18.42 20.11 -19.41
N TYR A 66 -18.08 21.36 -19.13
CA TYR A 66 -18.94 22.24 -18.34
C TYR A 66 -19.95 22.92 -19.24
N LEU A 67 -21.21 22.98 -18.81
CA LEU A 67 -22.28 23.66 -19.52
C LEU A 67 -22.62 24.99 -18.85
N LYS A 68 -22.86 26.01 -19.67
CA LYS A 68 -23.41 27.30 -19.25
C LYS A 68 -24.95 27.26 -19.24
N PRO A 69 -25.61 28.25 -18.62
CA PRO A 69 -27.06 28.34 -18.67
C PRO A 69 -27.56 28.51 -20.11
N SER A 70 -28.65 27.81 -20.46
CA SER A 70 -29.16 27.67 -21.83
C SER A 70 -28.27 26.91 -22.84
N GLU A 71 -27.15 26.31 -22.44
CA GLU A 71 -26.31 25.50 -23.33
C GLU A 71 -26.94 24.12 -23.57
N GLU A 72 -26.88 23.63 -24.82
CA GLU A 72 -27.26 22.26 -25.18
C GLU A 72 -26.00 21.40 -25.28
N TRP A 73 -26.02 20.22 -24.66
CA TRP A 73 -25.00 19.20 -24.82
C TRP A 73 -25.54 18.03 -25.62
N THR A 74 -24.73 17.50 -26.53
CA THR A 74 -24.98 16.23 -27.22
C THR A 74 -23.72 15.38 -27.16
N MET A 75 -23.88 14.07 -27.01
CA MET A 75 -22.75 13.16 -26.91
C MET A 75 -21.98 13.10 -28.24
N PRO A 76 -20.66 13.36 -28.27
CA PRO A 76 -19.90 13.44 -29.52
C PRO A 76 -19.93 12.15 -30.35
N ALA A 77 -20.06 12.31 -31.67
CA ALA A 77 -19.91 11.22 -32.63
C ALA A 77 -18.41 10.91 -32.84
N TRP A 78 -18.01 9.64 -32.68
CA TRP A 78 -16.63 9.20 -32.87
C TRP A 78 -16.41 8.65 -34.29
N ASP A 79 -15.49 9.25 -35.05
CA ASP A 79 -15.13 8.78 -36.40
C ASP A 79 -13.92 7.84 -36.36
N SER A 80 -14.18 6.57 -36.65
CA SER A 80 -13.24 5.45 -36.52
C SER A 80 -12.07 5.46 -37.50
N GLN A 81 -12.08 6.32 -38.53
CA GLN A 81 -11.01 6.34 -39.54
C GLN A 81 -9.74 7.07 -39.08
N SER A 82 -9.79 7.81 -37.96
CA SER A 82 -8.69 8.61 -37.41
C SER A 82 -7.61 7.79 -36.69
N SER A 83 -7.04 6.78 -37.36
CA SER A 83 -6.05 5.82 -36.82
C SER A 83 -4.65 6.39 -36.48
N SER A 84 -4.48 7.72 -36.51
CA SER A 84 -3.36 8.41 -35.85
C SER A 84 -3.70 8.68 -34.39
N ASN A 85 -2.86 8.23 -33.45
CA ASN A 85 -3.01 8.46 -32.00
C ASN A 85 -3.68 9.81 -31.69
N PRO A 86 -4.87 9.83 -31.03
CA PRO A 86 -5.55 11.06 -30.69
C PRO A 86 -4.78 11.79 -29.58
N SER A 87 -3.77 12.55 -29.98
CA SER A 87 -3.15 13.55 -29.13
C SER A 87 -4.25 14.49 -28.60
N TRP A 88 -4.14 14.91 -27.34
CA TRP A 88 -5.14 15.64 -26.57
C TRP A 88 -5.53 17.04 -27.10
N ASN A 89 -5.19 17.35 -28.36
CA ASN A 89 -5.22 18.67 -28.97
C ASN A 89 -6.60 19.09 -29.52
N HIS A 90 -7.59 18.20 -29.62
CA HIS A 90 -8.87 18.51 -30.29
C HIS A 90 -9.97 19.12 -29.39
N LEU A 91 -9.86 19.03 -28.06
CA LEU A 91 -10.81 19.65 -27.11
C LEU A 91 -10.49 21.14 -26.81
N SER A 92 -9.67 21.79 -27.66
CA SER A 92 -9.03 23.09 -27.38
C SER A 92 -9.63 24.30 -28.11
N ARG A 93 -10.67 24.15 -28.94
CA ARG A 93 -11.15 25.20 -29.86
C ARG A 93 -12.05 26.29 -29.22
N GLY A 94 -11.61 26.84 -28.08
CA GLY A 94 -11.86 28.25 -27.76
C GLY A 94 -10.76 29.11 -28.41
N GLN A 95 -11.11 30.14 -29.19
CA GLN A 95 -10.13 30.90 -29.96
C GLN A 95 -9.18 31.73 -29.07
N SER A 96 -7.93 31.30 -28.97
CA SER A 96 -6.79 32.21 -28.77
C SER A 96 -5.55 31.62 -29.46
N SER A 97 -4.64 32.48 -29.93
CA SER A 97 -3.49 32.07 -30.72
C SER A 97 -2.20 32.18 -29.93
N ASP A 98 -1.68 31.04 -29.47
CA ASP A 98 -0.25 30.95 -29.18
C ASP A 98 0.32 29.56 -29.52
N LYS A 99 1.61 29.51 -29.88
CA LYS A 99 2.26 28.28 -30.39
C LYS A 99 3.56 27.99 -29.64
N ASN A 100 3.47 27.17 -28.58
CA ASN A 100 4.49 26.15 -28.28
C ASN A 100 4.05 25.17 -27.19
N THR A 101 4.56 23.93 -27.25
CA THR A 101 4.57 22.92 -26.17
C THR A 101 3.24 22.70 -25.43
N GLY A 102 2.18 22.32 -26.16
CA GLY A 102 0.92 21.88 -25.57
C GLY A 102 1.02 20.52 -24.88
N ILE A 103 1.38 20.51 -23.60
CA ILE A 103 0.99 19.46 -22.65
C ILE A 103 -0.33 19.94 -22.00
N PRO A 104 -1.37 19.09 -21.84
CA PRO A 104 -2.63 19.54 -21.27
C PRO A 104 -2.47 20.01 -19.81
N GLN A 105 -2.60 21.31 -19.56
CA GLN A 105 -2.74 21.89 -18.22
C GLN A 105 -4.18 21.66 -17.68
N LEU A 106 -4.62 20.41 -17.68
CA LEU A 106 -5.97 20.00 -17.23
C LEU A 106 -5.97 19.46 -15.79
N THR A 107 -4.84 18.97 -15.29
CA THR A 107 -4.67 18.51 -13.91
C THR A 107 -3.81 19.50 -13.13
N HIS A 108 -4.40 20.15 -12.12
CA HIS A 108 -3.60 20.86 -11.10
C HIS A 108 -2.83 19.85 -10.24
N PRO A 109 -1.59 20.15 -9.78
CA PRO A 109 -0.84 19.24 -8.93
C PRO A 109 -1.61 18.91 -7.64
N MET A 110 -1.78 17.62 -7.36
CA MET A 110 -2.72 17.12 -6.34
C MET A 110 -2.17 17.17 -4.90
N THR A 111 -1.12 17.96 -4.64
CA THR A 111 -0.28 17.99 -3.41
C THR A 111 -1.07 18.07 -2.10
N GLN A 112 -2.24 18.68 -2.13
CA GLN A 112 -3.02 18.96 -0.93
C GLN A 112 -4.07 17.88 -0.63
N LEU A 113 -4.34 16.97 -1.58
CA LEU A 113 -5.66 16.34 -1.69
C LEU A 113 -5.87 15.12 -0.77
N THR A 114 -4.82 14.33 -0.51
CA THR A 114 -4.81 12.93 0.02
C THR A 114 -5.39 12.69 1.43
N SER A 115 -6.45 13.38 1.83
CA SER A 115 -6.69 13.71 3.23
C SER A 115 -7.76 12.87 3.95
N LEU A 116 -8.94 12.57 3.37
CA LEU A 116 -10.01 11.88 4.14
C LEU A 116 -9.67 10.39 4.32
N GLY A 117 -10.21 9.78 5.37
CA GLY A 117 -9.84 8.43 5.78
C GLY A 117 -11.03 7.48 5.97
N ALA A 118 -10.71 6.20 5.88
CA ALA A 118 -11.38 5.10 6.57
C ALA A 118 -10.57 4.70 7.82
N TYR A 119 -11.22 4.08 8.80
CA TYR A 119 -10.73 3.99 10.19
C TYR A 119 -9.91 2.73 10.49
N ARG A 120 -8.74 2.89 11.13
CA ARG A 120 -8.13 1.89 12.05
C ARG A 120 -7.49 2.57 13.27
N SER A 121 -7.50 1.91 14.41
CA SER A 121 -7.14 2.43 15.76
C SER A 121 -6.88 1.21 16.71
N ILE A 122 -6.51 1.30 18.01
CA ILE A 122 -5.24 1.83 18.54
C ILE A 122 -4.48 0.71 19.36
N GLY A 123 -3.15 0.83 19.59
CA GLY A 123 -2.26 -0.09 20.33
C GLY A 123 -0.82 -0.41 19.75
N SER A 124 0.37 0.19 20.01
CA SER A 124 0.79 1.49 20.61
C SER A 124 2.30 1.63 21.11
N PHE A 125 2.61 1.92 22.39
CA PHE A 125 3.86 2.58 22.95
C PHE A 125 4.25 2.08 24.40
N ILE A 126 5.47 2.23 25.04
CA ILE A 126 6.30 3.43 25.49
C ILE A 126 7.79 3.16 25.92
N ILE A 127 8.69 4.11 26.36
CA ILE A 127 8.70 5.06 27.54
C ILE A 127 9.56 6.34 27.33
N PRO A 128 9.26 7.49 28.00
CA PRO A 128 10.21 8.56 28.30
C PRO A 128 10.62 8.60 29.80
N SER A 129 11.89 8.45 30.11
CA SER A 129 12.42 8.55 31.47
C SER A 129 12.49 10.00 31.99
N ASN A 130 11.42 10.54 32.58
CA ASN A 130 11.49 11.75 33.43
C ASN A 130 11.76 11.44 34.92
N ALA A 131 12.14 10.20 35.21
CA ALA A 131 13.06 9.83 36.26
C ALA A 131 13.95 8.69 35.74
N SER A 132 15.17 8.55 36.25
CA SER A 132 16.10 7.48 35.85
C SER A 132 15.72 6.14 36.48
N ILE A 133 14.69 5.52 35.89
CA ILE A 133 14.19 4.20 36.26
C ILE A 133 14.80 3.17 35.31
N LEU A 134 15.88 2.52 35.78
CA LEU A 134 16.20 1.13 35.42
C LEU A 134 14.92 0.29 35.51
N MET A 135 14.86 -0.87 34.86
CA MET A 135 14.08 -2.01 35.38
C MET A 135 14.72 -2.53 36.69
N ASN A 136 14.75 -1.67 37.70
CA ASN A 136 14.48 -2.03 39.07
C ASN A 136 13.26 -2.95 39.03
N GLY A 137 13.42 -4.25 39.25
CA GLY A 137 12.28 -5.14 39.52
C GLY A 137 11.68 -4.84 40.88
N LYS A 138 11.20 -3.61 41.08
CA LYS A 138 10.70 -3.07 42.35
C LYS A 138 9.18 -2.91 42.25
N PRO A 139 8.40 -4.02 42.18
CA PRO A 139 6.95 -3.94 42.10
C PRO A 139 6.38 -3.11 43.24
N ASN A 140 5.48 -2.18 42.88
CA ASN A 140 4.61 -1.50 43.82
C ASN A 140 3.48 -2.46 44.21
N PHE A 141 3.24 -2.64 45.51
CA PHE A 141 2.22 -3.57 45.99
C PHE A 141 0.97 -2.81 46.41
N TYR A 142 -0.18 -3.26 45.91
CA TYR A 142 -1.49 -2.67 46.15
C TYR A 142 -2.40 -3.69 46.85
N ARG A 143 -3.22 -3.26 47.82
CA ARG A 143 -4.24 -4.13 48.44
C ARG A 143 -5.67 -3.64 48.22
N LYS A 144 -6.53 -4.59 47.84
CA LYS A 144 -7.98 -4.40 47.70
C LYS A 144 -8.64 -4.43 49.07
N GLN A 145 -9.71 -3.66 49.24
CA GLN A 145 -10.54 -3.65 50.45
C GLN A 145 -11.76 -4.54 50.21
N GLU A 146 -11.83 -5.70 50.85
CA GLU A 146 -12.99 -6.59 50.82
C GLU A 146 -13.55 -6.75 52.23
N ASN A 147 -14.88 -6.59 52.38
CA ASN A 147 -15.65 -6.85 53.61
C ASN A 147 -15.16 -6.19 54.92
N GLY A 148 -14.40 -5.09 54.84
CA GLY A 148 -14.12 -4.19 55.97
C GLY A 148 -13.04 -4.63 56.97
N GLN A 149 -12.52 -5.86 56.87
CA GLN A 149 -11.33 -6.30 57.60
C GLN A 149 -10.15 -6.44 56.65
N MET A 150 -9.02 -5.82 56.99
CA MET A 150 -7.79 -5.88 56.18
C MET A 150 -6.87 -7.00 56.71
N PRO A 151 -6.42 -7.95 55.86
CA PRO A 151 -5.32 -8.82 56.25
C PRO A 151 -4.05 -7.98 56.44
N ALA A 152 -3.32 -8.26 57.53
CA ALA A 152 -2.16 -7.47 57.93
C ALA A 152 -0.93 -7.66 57.02
N PHE A 153 -0.85 -8.78 56.30
CA PHE A 153 0.32 -9.17 55.51
C PHE A 153 -0.05 -9.86 54.19
N VAL A 154 0.79 -9.67 53.18
CA VAL A 154 0.76 -10.40 51.90
C VAL A 154 2.12 -11.08 51.71
N VAL A 155 2.13 -12.39 51.45
CA VAL A 155 3.34 -13.23 51.41
C VAL A 155 3.15 -14.40 50.43
N LEU A 156 3.89 -14.39 49.32
CA LEU A 156 5.08 -15.25 49.14
C LEU A 156 5.67 -15.05 47.74
N LEU A 157 6.77 -14.30 47.64
CA LEU A 157 7.33 -13.83 46.37
C LEU A 157 8.46 -14.71 45.82
N LYS A 158 8.10 -15.92 45.37
CA LYS A 158 9.05 -16.98 44.99
C LYS A 158 9.52 -16.84 43.54
N GLY A 159 10.79 -16.51 43.35
CA GLY A 159 11.44 -16.57 42.04
C GLY A 159 11.84 -18.00 41.64
N ILE A 160 11.63 -18.41 40.39
CA ILE A 160 12.00 -19.77 39.93
C ILE A 160 13.51 -20.03 40.00
N ARG A 161 14.35 -19.04 39.66
CA ARG A 161 15.83 -19.19 39.67
C ARG A 161 16.42 -19.19 41.09
N ILE A 162 15.79 -18.52 42.06
CA ILE A 162 16.22 -18.47 43.47
C ILE A 162 14.96 -18.38 44.37
N PRO A 163 14.60 -19.43 45.13
CA PRO A 163 13.42 -19.41 45.98
C PRO A 163 13.66 -18.57 47.24
N ILE A 164 12.88 -17.50 47.40
CA ILE A 164 12.93 -16.56 48.52
C ILE A 164 11.49 -16.17 48.88
N SER A 165 11.25 -15.80 50.13
CA SER A 165 9.97 -15.27 50.60
C SER A 165 10.19 -13.86 51.14
N LEU A 166 9.54 -12.86 50.56
CA LEU A 166 9.47 -11.49 51.09
C LEU A 166 8.09 -11.27 51.72
N ARG A 167 8.05 -10.57 52.86
CA ARG A 167 6.82 -10.20 53.57
C ARG A 167 6.52 -8.72 53.33
N ILE A 168 5.38 -8.42 52.73
CA ILE A 168 4.96 -7.05 52.46
C ILE A 168 3.96 -6.65 53.56
N PRO A 169 4.36 -5.81 54.55
CA PRO A 169 3.41 -5.25 55.51
C PRO A 169 2.61 -4.14 54.83
N PHE A 170 1.30 -4.09 55.09
CA PHE A 170 0.49 -2.93 54.72
C PHE A 170 -0.01 -2.25 56.00
N PRO A 171 0.62 -1.14 56.44
CA PRO A 171 0.20 -0.38 57.62
C PRO A 171 -1.29 -0.01 57.61
N GLU A 172 -1.90 0.18 58.78
CA GLU A 172 -3.33 0.55 58.85
C GLU A 172 -3.63 1.79 57.99
N ASN A 173 -4.74 1.75 57.25
CA ASN A 173 -5.18 2.75 56.26
C ASN A 173 -4.28 2.92 55.01
N GLN A 174 -3.14 2.23 54.89
CA GLN A 174 -2.29 2.30 53.69
C GLN A 174 -2.73 1.26 52.62
N HIS A 175 -2.90 1.70 51.36
CA HIS A 175 -3.35 0.83 50.25
C HIS A 175 -2.25 0.49 49.23
N LYS A 176 -1.12 1.21 49.25
CA LYS A 176 0.04 1.11 48.34
C LYS A 176 1.32 1.05 49.17
N VAL A 177 2.19 0.08 48.91
CA VAL A 177 3.49 -0.10 49.58
C VAL A 177 4.58 -0.09 48.52
N LEU A 178 5.56 0.80 48.69
CA LEU A 178 6.70 0.93 47.77
C LEU A 178 7.73 -0.15 48.09
N PHE A 179 8.42 -0.66 47.06
CA PHE A 179 9.32 -1.81 47.23
C PHE A 179 10.47 -1.58 48.23
N HIS A 180 10.90 -0.33 48.45
CA HIS A 180 11.94 0.01 49.43
C HIS A 180 11.43 0.12 50.88
N GLU A 181 10.11 0.03 51.10
CA GLU A 181 9.46 0.03 52.42
C GLU A 181 9.31 -1.40 52.97
N ILE A 182 9.66 -2.42 52.17
CA ILE A 182 9.58 -3.83 52.52
C ILE A 182 10.66 -4.17 53.57
N PRO A 183 10.29 -4.64 54.78
CA PRO A 183 11.25 -5.11 55.77
C PRO A 183 12.08 -6.29 55.25
N ASP A 184 13.28 -6.43 55.81
CA ASP A 184 14.18 -7.56 55.55
C ASP A 184 14.57 -7.77 54.07
N LEU A 185 14.35 -6.77 53.20
CA LEU A 185 14.71 -6.80 51.78
C LEU A 185 16.23 -7.03 51.60
N PRO A 186 16.67 -8.19 51.07
CA PRO A 186 18.08 -8.51 50.94
C PRO A 186 18.85 -7.54 50.04
N ASP A 187 20.12 -7.27 50.34
CA ASP A 187 20.94 -6.26 49.63
C ASP A 187 20.93 -6.40 48.10
N ARG A 188 21.00 -7.64 47.60
CA ARG A 188 20.93 -7.95 46.15
C ARG A 188 19.62 -7.55 45.46
N PHE A 189 18.58 -7.18 46.22
CA PHE A 189 17.31 -6.65 45.71
C PHE A 189 17.06 -5.20 46.12
N LYS A 190 18.00 -4.51 46.75
CA LYS A 190 17.91 -3.04 46.94
C LYS A 190 17.94 -2.28 45.60
N SER A 191 18.34 -2.95 44.51
CA SER A 191 18.19 -2.55 43.11
C SER A 191 17.05 -3.28 42.36
N GLY A 192 16.10 -3.88 43.08
CA GLY A 192 14.98 -4.65 42.54
C GLY A 192 15.28 -6.13 42.26
N LEU A 193 14.22 -6.86 41.94
CA LEU A 193 14.20 -8.25 41.48
C LEU A 193 14.86 -8.39 40.09
N PRO A 194 15.59 -9.49 39.82
CA PRO A 194 16.11 -9.83 38.49
C PRO A 194 15.04 -10.46 37.58
N GLU A 195 15.41 -10.75 36.33
CA GLU A 195 14.56 -11.49 35.37
C GLU A 195 14.12 -12.87 35.90
N GLY A 196 12.81 -13.14 35.86
CA GLY A 196 12.22 -14.43 36.23
C GLY A 196 10.68 -14.44 36.37
N GLU A 197 10.10 -15.64 36.54
CA GLU A 197 8.72 -15.82 37.03
C GLU A 197 8.68 -15.67 38.55
N TYR A 198 7.69 -14.95 39.05
CA TYR A 198 7.42 -14.68 40.46
C TYR A 198 5.97 -15.01 40.82
N SER A 199 5.77 -15.56 42.02
CA SER A 199 4.45 -15.71 42.65
C SER A 199 4.09 -14.52 43.54
N LEU A 200 2.81 -14.38 43.88
CA LEU A 200 2.34 -13.65 45.05
C LEU A 200 1.09 -14.35 45.62
N GLN A 201 1.07 -14.56 46.92
CA GLN A 201 0.00 -15.22 47.67
C GLN A 201 -0.39 -14.34 48.88
N ILE A 202 -1.64 -14.47 49.35
CA ILE A 202 -2.12 -13.81 50.57
C ILE A 202 -2.08 -14.82 51.72
N GLU A 203 -1.62 -14.40 52.89
CA GLU A 203 -1.51 -15.27 54.07
C GLU A 203 -2.92 -15.72 54.52
N GLY A 204 -3.24 -17.00 54.28
CA GLY A 204 -4.57 -17.60 54.52
C GLY A 204 -5.36 -17.97 53.25
N ASP A 205 -5.00 -17.45 52.07
CA ASP A 205 -5.61 -17.82 50.80
C ASP A 205 -4.81 -18.94 50.09
N ARG A 206 -5.50 -19.76 49.29
CA ARG A 206 -4.90 -20.74 48.38
C ARG A 206 -4.64 -20.18 46.97
N ASN A 207 -5.23 -19.04 46.61
CA ASN A 207 -4.95 -18.40 45.33
C ASN A 207 -3.50 -17.89 45.26
N THR A 208 -2.93 -17.89 44.07
CA THR A 208 -1.57 -17.40 43.81
C THR A 208 -1.53 -16.68 42.47
N ILE A 209 -1.29 -15.37 42.52
CA ILE A 209 -1.02 -14.55 41.34
C ILE A 209 0.40 -14.92 40.84
N ARG A 210 0.61 -14.94 39.53
CA ARG A 210 1.95 -15.10 38.95
C ARG A 210 2.22 -14.02 37.91
N PHE A 211 3.45 -13.52 37.88
CA PHE A 211 3.91 -12.51 36.94
C PHE A 211 5.34 -12.80 36.50
N PHE A 212 5.73 -12.29 35.33
CA PHE A 212 7.07 -12.43 34.78
C PHE A 212 7.72 -11.05 34.73
N LEU A 213 8.94 -10.95 35.23
CA LEU A 213 9.78 -9.77 35.12
C LEU A 213 10.87 -10.06 34.09
N HIS A 214 10.95 -9.23 33.05
CA HIS A 214 11.97 -9.31 32.00
C HIS A 214 12.95 -8.14 32.14
N GLN A 215 14.09 -8.19 31.45
CA GLN A 215 15.03 -7.07 31.37
C GLN A 215 15.16 -6.62 29.91
N GLU A 216 14.49 -5.52 29.55
CA GLU A 216 14.47 -5.01 28.17
C GLU A 216 15.43 -3.84 27.94
N GLN A 217 15.69 -3.56 26.67
CA GLN A 217 16.43 -2.38 26.20
C GLN A 217 15.45 -1.22 25.99
N GLU A 218 15.91 0.04 26.13
CA GLU A 218 15.08 1.22 25.86
C GLU A 218 14.55 1.21 24.41
N ASP A 219 13.21 1.21 24.25
CA ASP A 219 12.60 1.08 22.92
C ASP A 219 12.93 2.28 22.02
N SER A 220 13.54 1.95 20.87
CA SER A 220 13.93 2.89 19.83
C SER A 220 12.79 3.72 19.25
N PHE A 221 11.54 3.23 19.29
CA PHE A 221 10.36 3.99 18.87
C PHE A 221 10.13 5.22 19.77
N LEU A 222 10.55 5.16 21.03
CA LEU A 222 9.95 5.98 22.09
C LEU A 222 10.90 7.00 22.67
N ARG A 223 12.19 6.68 22.59
CA ARG A 223 13.24 7.68 22.45
C ARG A 223 12.99 8.64 21.27
N LYS A 224 12.52 8.16 20.10
CA LYS A 224 12.13 9.05 18.98
C LYS A 224 10.91 9.90 19.34
N ALA A 225 9.86 9.27 19.88
CA ALA A 225 8.65 9.98 20.30
C ALA A 225 8.96 11.13 21.28
N ARG A 226 9.78 10.87 22.31
CA ARG A 226 10.17 11.89 23.30
C ARG A 226 10.88 13.10 22.68
N LEU A 227 11.78 12.83 21.72
CA LEU A 227 12.52 13.87 21.00
C LEU A 227 11.63 14.75 20.11
N LEU A 228 10.46 14.26 19.70
CA LEU A 228 9.48 15.04 18.93
C LEU A 228 8.57 15.90 19.83
N PHE A 229 8.03 15.34 20.91
CA PHE A 229 7.03 16.04 21.74
C PHE A 229 7.60 17.01 22.79
N ALA A 230 8.91 16.93 23.09
CA ALA A 230 9.69 17.77 24.01
C ALA A 230 9.26 17.76 25.49
N GLU A 231 7.98 17.90 25.81
CA GLU A 231 7.44 17.92 27.16
C GLU A 231 6.84 16.55 27.54
N GLY A 232 7.30 15.98 28.66
CA GLY A 232 6.83 14.68 29.15
C GLY A 232 5.35 14.66 29.57
N ASN A 233 4.75 15.83 29.79
CA ASN A 233 3.35 15.98 30.21
C ASN A 233 2.39 16.27 29.04
N ASN A 234 2.86 16.24 27.79
CA ASN A 234 2.02 16.50 26.63
C ASN A 234 0.88 15.45 26.54
N PRO A 235 -0.42 15.80 26.50
CA PRO A 235 -1.49 14.81 26.55
C PRO A 235 -1.59 13.89 25.33
N LEU A 236 -1.11 14.32 24.16
CA LEU A 236 -0.96 13.43 22.99
C LEU A 236 0.25 12.51 23.16
N TYR A 237 1.32 12.97 23.81
CA TYR A 237 2.40 12.07 24.24
C TYR A 237 1.91 11.06 25.29
N ILE A 238 1.16 11.49 26.31
CA ILE A 238 0.63 10.58 27.34
C ILE A 238 -0.42 9.64 26.75
N GLN A 239 -1.22 10.07 25.76
CA GLN A 239 -1.99 9.11 24.99
C GLN A 239 -1.04 8.17 24.25
N LEU A 240 -0.04 8.69 23.52
CA LEU A 240 1.11 7.95 22.96
C LEU A 240 2.03 7.31 24.04
N ALA A 241 1.49 7.04 25.23
CA ALA A 241 2.13 6.35 26.33
C ALA A 241 1.30 5.20 26.90
N VAL A 242 -0.01 5.27 27.14
CA VAL A 242 -0.60 4.18 27.95
C VAL A 242 -0.65 2.79 27.27
N GLU A 243 -0.63 2.68 25.94
CA GLU A 243 -1.37 1.62 25.24
C GLU A 243 -0.60 0.46 24.54
N HIS A 244 0.74 0.42 24.27
CA HIS A 244 1.38 -0.90 23.96
C HIS A 244 1.87 -1.59 25.20
N LEU A 245 2.02 -0.85 26.30
CA LEU A 245 1.84 -1.47 27.59
C LEU A 245 0.50 -2.24 27.60
N LEU A 246 -0.57 -1.75 26.96
CA LEU A 246 -1.82 -2.51 26.76
C LEU A 246 -1.90 -3.41 25.50
N SER A 247 -0.92 -3.39 24.57
CA SER A 247 -1.00 -4.09 23.27
C SER A 247 0.19 -4.98 22.90
N HIS A 248 1.22 -5.03 23.75
CA HIS A 248 2.41 -5.86 23.58
C HIS A 248 2.03 -7.32 23.31
N LYS A 249 2.78 -7.98 22.44
CA LYS A 249 2.52 -9.36 21.97
C LYS A 249 3.72 -10.23 22.33
N ASP A 250 3.47 -11.41 22.89
CA ASP A 250 4.50 -12.37 23.24
C ASP A 250 5.19 -12.96 22.00
N LYS A 251 6.21 -13.80 22.22
CA LYS A 251 6.97 -14.49 21.16
C LYS A 251 6.14 -15.50 20.33
N LYS A 252 4.83 -15.62 20.60
CA LYS A 252 3.85 -16.42 19.85
C LYS A 252 2.74 -15.55 19.22
N GLY A 253 2.85 -14.22 19.31
CA GLY A 253 1.88 -13.26 18.79
C GLY A 253 0.65 -13.03 19.68
N LYS A 254 0.59 -13.61 20.88
CA LYS A 254 -0.52 -13.45 21.81
C LYS A 254 -0.36 -12.16 22.63
N LEU A 255 -1.44 -11.39 22.80
CA LEU A 255 -1.45 -10.23 23.69
C LEU A 255 -0.96 -10.58 25.12
N ALA A 256 0.02 -9.82 25.59
CA ALA A 256 0.68 -9.93 26.89
C ALA A 256 0.91 -8.53 27.47
N PRO A 257 -0.16 -7.80 27.86
CA PRO A 257 -0.09 -6.40 28.28
C PRO A 257 0.57 -6.17 29.65
N TYR A 258 1.48 -5.19 29.69
CA TYR A 258 2.06 -4.53 30.85
C TYR A 258 1.06 -3.58 31.55
N PHE A 259 -0.04 -4.12 32.08
CA PHE A 259 -1.09 -3.34 32.75
C PHE A 259 -0.58 -2.49 33.94
N CYS A 260 0.39 -2.99 34.70
CA CYS A 260 0.94 -2.29 35.87
C CYS A 260 1.65 -1.00 35.47
N ASP A 261 2.54 -1.10 34.47
CA ASP A 261 3.35 0.00 33.96
C ASP A 261 2.46 1.06 33.26
N ALA A 262 1.41 0.61 32.56
CA ALA A 262 0.37 1.47 31.99
C ALA A 262 -0.38 2.26 33.07
N PHE A 263 -0.67 1.61 34.21
CA PHE A 263 -1.36 2.23 35.34
C PHE A 263 -0.46 3.21 36.10
N ASP A 264 0.76 2.82 36.47
CA ASP A 264 1.67 3.66 37.27
C ASP A 264 2.00 5.00 36.55
N ILE A 265 2.00 5.03 35.21
CA ILE A 265 2.16 6.28 34.45
C ILE A 265 0.92 7.18 34.55
N LEU A 266 -0.29 6.62 34.45
CA LEU A 266 -1.53 7.35 34.71
C LEU A 266 -1.73 7.70 36.19
N ASP A 267 -1.03 7.02 37.10
CA ASP A 267 -1.00 7.32 38.53
C ASP A 267 0.02 8.40 38.92
N SER A 268 1.07 8.56 38.12
CA SER A 268 2.09 9.62 38.31
C SER A 268 1.60 11.04 37.99
N LEU A 269 0.45 11.17 37.31
CA LEU A 269 -0.08 12.43 36.81
C LEU A 269 -1.23 12.96 37.70
N PRO A 270 -1.31 14.29 37.97
CA PRO A 270 -2.47 14.91 38.62
C PRO A 270 -3.75 14.64 37.83
N GLU A 271 -4.89 14.42 38.50
CA GLU A 271 -6.17 14.14 37.80
C GLU A 271 -6.58 15.28 36.86
N GLU A 272 -6.27 16.54 37.19
CA GLU A 272 -6.49 17.72 36.35
C GLU A 272 -5.69 17.71 35.04
N SER A 273 -4.59 16.93 34.98
CA SER A 273 -3.76 16.76 33.77
C SER A 273 -4.23 15.60 32.88
N LEU A 274 -5.18 14.77 33.34
CA LEU A 274 -5.71 13.66 32.56
C LEU A 274 -6.86 14.12 31.66
N THR A 275 -6.79 13.80 30.36
CA THR A 275 -7.96 13.96 29.48
C THR A 275 -9.10 13.03 29.93
N PRO A 276 -10.37 13.29 29.58
CA PRO A 276 -11.48 12.40 29.89
C PRO A 276 -11.26 10.95 29.40
N TYR A 277 -10.56 10.78 28.28
CA TYR A 277 -10.13 9.48 27.76
C TYR A 277 -9.09 8.80 28.67
N LEU A 278 -8.01 9.49 29.03
CA LEU A 278 -6.95 8.97 29.91
C LEU A 278 -7.49 8.65 31.32
N GLY A 279 -8.36 9.49 31.87
CA GLY A 279 -9.05 9.24 33.15
C GLY A 279 -10.01 8.04 33.10
N LYS A 280 -10.65 7.78 31.96
CA LYS A 280 -11.43 6.54 31.74
C LYS A 280 -10.52 5.31 31.64
N MET A 281 -9.39 5.44 30.94
CA MET A 281 -8.40 4.37 30.78
C MET A 281 -7.77 3.95 32.11
N LYS A 282 -7.39 4.92 32.97
CA LYS A 282 -6.88 4.67 34.34
C LYS A 282 -7.84 3.78 35.13
N LYS A 283 -9.14 4.09 35.08
CA LYS A 283 -10.21 3.37 35.77
C LYS A 283 -10.45 1.97 35.19
N GLY A 284 -10.33 1.80 33.87
CA GLY A 284 -10.43 0.50 33.19
C GLY A 284 -9.30 -0.46 33.56
N ILE A 285 -8.04 0.00 33.48
CA ILE A 285 -6.86 -0.79 33.85
C ILE A 285 -6.94 -1.21 35.33
N TYR A 286 -7.32 -0.29 36.21
CA TYR A 286 -7.51 -0.58 37.64
C TYR A 286 -8.54 -1.70 37.90
N GLN A 287 -9.64 -1.74 37.14
CA GLN A 287 -10.65 -2.80 37.25
C GLN A 287 -10.10 -4.17 36.80
N GLN A 288 -9.36 -4.19 35.68
CA GLN A 288 -8.71 -5.40 35.16
C GLN A 288 -7.61 -5.93 36.10
N LEU A 289 -6.93 -5.05 36.82
CA LEU A 289 -5.95 -5.43 37.85
C LEU A 289 -6.57 -5.95 39.16
N THR A 290 -7.88 -5.79 39.39
CA THR A 290 -8.53 -6.04 40.72
C THR A 290 -9.71 -7.01 40.70
N THR A 291 -10.07 -7.59 39.56
CA THR A 291 -11.17 -8.57 39.41
C THR A 291 -10.85 -9.69 38.42
N SER A 292 -11.44 -10.87 38.62
CA SER A 292 -11.08 -12.11 37.92
C SER A 292 -12.30 -12.82 37.27
N SER A 293 -13.10 -12.09 36.50
CA SER A 293 -14.12 -12.65 35.60
C SER A 293 -14.54 -11.65 34.53
N GLU A 294 -14.71 -12.11 33.28
CA GLU A 294 -15.12 -11.27 32.15
C GLU A 294 -16.55 -10.74 32.29
N GLN A 295 -16.76 -9.44 32.06
CA GLN A 295 -18.01 -8.89 31.52
C GLN A 295 -17.79 -7.48 30.96
N ASP A 296 -17.24 -7.41 29.74
CA ASP A 296 -17.12 -6.14 29.01
C ASP A 296 -18.51 -5.55 28.74
N LYS A 297 -18.72 -4.30 29.14
CA LYS A 297 -19.92 -3.56 28.77
C LYS A 297 -19.84 -3.14 27.31
N LEU A 298 -20.89 -3.47 26.54
CA LEU A 298 -21.10 -3.01 25.18
C LEU A 298 -21.00 -1.47 25.10
N TRP A 299 -20.18 -0.97 24.17
CA TRP A 299 -20.09 0.47 23.85
C TRP A 299 -21.11 0.92 22.79
N VAL A 300 -21.90 -0.01 22.25
CA VAL A 300 -22.88 0.22 21.16
C VAL A 300 -24.18 -0.51 21.49
N LYS A 301 -25.32 0.06 21.11
CA LYS A 301 -26.64 -0.59 21.18
C LYS A 301 -26.57 -1.99 20.54
N PRO A 302 -26.88 -3.08 21.27
CA PRO A 302 -26.81 -4.44 20.73
C PRO A 302 -27.88 -4.63 19.64
N THR A 303 -27.55 -5.40 18.60
CA THR A 303 -28.52 -5.88 17.61
C THR A 303 -29.50 -6.89 18.23
N GLY A 304 -29.10 -7.55 19.32
CA GLY A 304 -29.85 -8.65 19.92
C GLY A 304 -29.47 -10.03 19.33
N ILE A 305 -28.56 -10.06 18.36
CA ILE A 305 -28.01 -11.30 17.80
C ILE A 305 -26.58 -11.43 18.30
N ALA A 306 -26.38 -12.25 19.35
CA ALA A 306 -25.11 -12.32 20.08
C ALA A 306 -23.87 -12.65 19.22
N LEU A 307 -24.04 -13.35 18.10
CA LEU A 307 -22.97 -13.59 17.12
C LEU A 307 -22.61 -12.30 16.37
N ILE A 308 -23.61 -11.57 15.85
CA ILE A 308 -23.41 -10.28 15.18
C ILE A 308 -22.86 -9.24 16.15
N ASP A 309 -23.31 -9.20 17.40
CA ASP A 309 -22.78 -8.27 18.41
C ASP A 309 -21.33 -8.59 18.80
N LYS A 310 -20.93 -9.88 18.82
CA LYS A 310 -19.50 -10.27 18.92
C LYS A 310 -18.69 -9.86 17.68
N ILE A 311 -19.23 -10.05 16.47
CA ILE A 311 -18.57 -9.61 15.23
C ILE A 311 -18.42 -8.09 15.19
N ARG A 312 -19.43 -7.33 15.64
CA ARG A 312 -19.37 -5.86 15.82
C ARG A 312 -18.32 -5.48 16.84
N GLN A 313 -18.27 -6.16 17.98
CA GLN A 313 -17.24 -5.94 19.00
C GLN A 313 -15.83 -6.25 18.45
N ASP A 314 -15.64 -7.34 17.71
CA ASP A 314 -14.36 -7.69 17.08
C ASP A 314 -13.96 -6.70 15.98
N VAL A 315 -14.92 -6.16 15.20
CA VAL A 315 -14.71 -5.07 14.22
C VAL A 315 -14.28 -3.78 14.92
N ILE A 316 -14.94 -3.40 16.02
CA ILE A 316 -14.60 -2.22 16.84
C ILE A 316 -13.25 -2.39 17.56
N LEU A 317 -12.87 -3.64 17.86
CA LEU A 317 -11.57 -4.02 18.44
C LEU A 317 -10.53 -4.46 17.39
N TYR A 318 -10.79 -4.22 16.10
CA TYR A 318 -9.87 -4.46 14.98
C TYR A 318 -9.38 -5.91 14.79
N LYS A 319 -10.08 -6.88 15.40
CA LYS A 319 -9.87 -8.33 15.27
C LYS A 319 -10.50 -8.88 13.99
N TRP A 320 -10.19 -8.27 12.85
CA TRP A 320 -10.82 -8.56 11.55
C TRP A 320 -10.79 -10.06 11.18
N LYS A 321 -9.69 -10.75 11.52
CA LYS A 321 -9.55 -12.20 11.31
C LYS A 321 -10.52 -13.01 12.18
N ASP A 322 -10.64 -12.65 13.46
CA ASP A 322 -11.53 -13.34 14.40
C ASP A 322 -13.01 -13.03 14.12
N ALA A 323 -13.30 -11.86 13.54
CA ALA A 323 -14.61 -11.48 13.02
C ALA A 323 -14.98 -12.30 11.76
N MET A 324 -14.06 -12.42 10.80
CA MET A 324 -14.25 -13.29 9.63
C MET A 324 -14.42 -14.75 10.04
N LEU A 325 -13.57 -15.28 10.93
CA LEU A 325 -13.71 -16.65 11.45
C LEU A 325 -15.09 -16.87 12.09
N LYS A 326 -15.61 -15.91 12.88
CA LYS A 326 -16.98 -16.00 13.44
C LYS A 326 -18.08 -15.92 12.40
N LEU A 327 -17.91 -15.17 11.30
CA LEU A 327 -18.82 -15.25 10.16
C LEU A 327 -18.76 -16.62 9.48
N GLU A 328 -17.57 -17.24 9.37
CA GLU A 328 -17.39 -18.53 8.71
C GLU A 328 -17.89 -19.72 9.54
N GLU A 329 -17.53 -19.78 10.81
CA GLU A 329 -18.06 -20.75 11.79
C GLU A 329 -19.58 -20.57 11.97
N GLY A 330 -20.05 -19.31 11.89
CA GLY A 330 -21.44 -18.92 12.05
C GLY A 330 -22.33 -19.11 10.81
N LYS A 331 -21.80 -19.57 9.66
CA LYS A 331 -22.51 -19.61 8.36
C LYS A 331 -23.94 -20.17 8.45
N THR A 332 -24.18 -21.21 9.25
CA THR A 332 -25.52 -21.82 9.42
C THR A 332 -26.49 -20.91 10.19
N LEU A 333 -26.03 -20.20 11.23
CA LEU A 333 -26.85 -19.23 11.97
C LEU A 333 -27.13 -17.96 11.15
N LEU A 334 -26.20 -17.63 10.25
CA LEU A 334 -26.26 -16.48 9.35
C LEU A 334 -26.97 -16.79 8.02
N ALA A 335 -27.60 -17.96 7.88
CA ALA A 335 -28.29 -18.36 6.66
C ALA A 335 -29.75 -17.87 6.56
N GLN A 336 -30.36 -17.41 7.67
CA GLN A 336 -31.81 -17.18 7.76
C GLN A 336 -32.19 -15.91 8.54
N GLY A 337 -33.30 -15.29 8.15
CA GLY A 337 -33.92 -14.16 8.85
C GLY A 337 -32.99 -12.94 9.02
N ARG A 338 -33.18 -12.18 10.10
CA ARG A 338 -32.40 -10.97 10.41
C ARG A 338 -30.88 -11.22 10.56
N ALA A 339 -30.47 -12.45 10.87
CA ALA A 339 -29.06 -12.82 10.93
C ALA A 339 -28.39 -12.84 9.54
N ARG A 340 -29.14 -13.09 8.46
CA ARG A 340 -28.63 -13.19 7.09
C ARG A 340 -28.14 -11.86 6.53
N TYR A 341 -29.02 -10.85 6.42
CA TYR A 341 -28.61 -9.55 5.85
C TYR A 341 -27.58 -8.84 6.73
N LEU A 342 -27.65 -8.97 8.06
CA LEU A 342 -26.59 -8.46 8.95
C LEU A 342 -25.26 -9.20 8.72
N GLY A 343 -25.29 -10.52 8.52
CA GLY A 343 -24.12 -11.32 8.13
C GLY A 343 -23.52 -10.90 6.79
N GLN A 344 -24.35 -10.67 5.77
CA GLN A 344 -23.93 -10.16 4.45
C GLN A 344 -23.29 -8.75 4.57
N ILE A 345 -23.92 -7.82 5.32
CA ILE A 345 -23.38 -6.47 5.56
C ILE A 345 -22.02 -6.53 6.25
N TYR A 346 -21.88 -7.30 7.34
CA TYR A 346 -20.59 -7.39 8.04
C TYR A 346 -19.53 -8.14 7.22
N LYS A 347 -19.90 -9.13 6.40
CA LYS A 347 -18.99 -9.75 5.41
C LYS A 347 -18.51 -8.72 4.38
N ALA A 348 -19.42 -7.92 3.81
CA ALA A 348 -19.08 -6.90 2.82
C ALA A 348 -18.16 -5.82 3.40
N ILE A 349 -18.42 -5.36 4.63
CA ILE A 349 -17.54 -4.44 5.37
C ILE A 349 -16.14 -5.06 5.53
N LEU A 350 -16.05 -6.32 5.98
CA LEU A 350 -14.77 -7.02 6.16
C LEU A 350 -14.01 -7.24 4.85
N LEU A 351 -14.71 -7.46 3.73
CA LEU A 351 -14.11 -7.58 2.39
C LEU A 351 -13.60 -6.22 1.87
N ALA A 352 -14.39 -5.15 2.02
CA ALA A 352 -14.03 -3.78 1.63
C ALA A 352 -12.92 -3.17 2.51
N GLU A 353 -12.78 -3.65 3.75
CA GLU A 353 -11.70 -3.27 4.65
C GLU A 353 -10.43 -4.09 4.43
N SER A 354 -10.52 -5.39 4.18
CA SER A 354 -9.34 -6.25 3.99
C SER A 354 -8.61 -6.06 2.65
N ALA A 355 -9.26 -5.42 1.66
CA ALA A 355 -8.81 -5.36 0.26
C ALA A 355 -8.61 -6.75 -0.39
N ILE A 356 -9.20 -7.80 0.18
CA ILE A 356 -9.18 -9.18 -0.34
C ILE A 356 -10.37 -9.44 -1.29
N GLY A 357 -11.52 -8.80 -1.03
CA GLY A 357 -12.75 -9.02 -1.79
C GLY A 357 -12.80 -8.31 -3.13
N LYS A 358 -13.55 -8.87 -4.08
CA LYS A 358 -13.83 -8.24 -5.38
C LYS A 358 -14.91 -7.17 -5.22
N GLU A 359 -14.82 -6.06 -5.94
CA GLU A 359 -15.83 -4.98 -5.86
C GLU A 359 -17.24 -5.51 -6.18
N GLU A 360 -17.35 -6.39 -7.18
CA GLU A 360 -18.60 -7.05 -7.57
C GLU A 360 -19.19 -7.93 -6.45
N GLU A 361 -18.35 -8.58 -5.63
CA GLU A 361 -18.79 -9.37 -4.48
C GLU A 361 -19.31 -8.46 -3.36
N ILE A 362 -18.65 -7.32 -3.11
CA ILE A 362 -19.03 -6.35 -2.09
C ILE A 362 -20.36 -5.67 -2.47
N ASP A 363 -20.48 -5.18 -3.70
CA ASP A 363 -21.69 -4.52 -4.20
C ASP A 363 -22.87 -5.52 -4.31
N SER A 364 -22.62 -6.79 -4.64
CA SER A 364 -23.61 -7.88 -4.60
C SER A 364 -24.12 -8.15 -3.18
N LEU A 365 -23.22 -8.38 -2.21
CA LEU A 365 -23.60 -8.66 -0.81
C LEU A 365 -24.42 -7.54 -0.18
N LEU A 366 -24.10 -6.28 -0.48
CA LEU A 366 -24.83 -5.11 0.02
C LEU A 366 -26.16 -4.90 -0.72
N GLY A 367 -26.20 -5.15 -2.03
CA GLY A 367 -27.42 -5.11 -2.83
C GLY A 367 -28.46 -6.13 -2.37
N GLU A 368 -28.05 -7.39 -2.18
CA GLU A 368 -28.89 -8.46 -1.62
C GLU A 368 -29.40 -8.09 -0.22
N ALA A 369 -28.49 -7.68 0.68
CA ALA A 369 -28.85 -7.36 2.05
C ALA A 369 -29.87 -6.20 2.15
N ILE A 370 -29.75 -5.16 1.32
CA ILE A 370 -30.69 -4.02 1.32
C ILE A 370 -32.08 -4.43 0.80
N GLN A 371 -32.16 -5.39 -0.13
CA GLN A 371 -33.41 -5.96 -0.63
C GLN A 371 -34.07 -6.90 0.39
N ASP A 372 -33.28 -7.71 1.10
CA ASP A 372 -33.77 -8.68 2.09
C ASP A 372 -34.27 -8.03 3.41
N ILE A 373 -33.93 -6.77 3.70
CA ILE A 373 -34.42 -6.04 4.88
C ILE A 373 -35.86 -5.55 4.66
N PRO A 374 -36.83 -5.90 5.51
CA PRO A 374 -38.18 -5.32 5.49
C PRO A 374 -38.19 -3.82 5.75
N ASP A 375 -39.06 -3.07 5.07
CA ASP A 375 -39.16 -1.61 5.24
C ASP A 375 -39.67 -1.16 6.63
N SER A 376 -40.17 -2.09 7.44
CA SER A 376 -40.57 -1.87 8.84
C SER A 376 -39.39 -1.89 9.84
N LEU A 377 -38.14 -2.04 9.38
CA LEU A 377 -36.93 -2.05 10.21
C LEU A 377 -36.03 -0.85 9.90
N SER A 378 -36.47 0.35 10.27
CA SER A 378 -35.77 1.63 10.07
C SER A 378 -34.29 1.58 10.47
N GLU A 379 -33.97 0.99 11.63
CA GLU A 379 -32.59 0.88 12.12
C GLU A 379 -31.69 0.03 11.23
N ASP A 380 -32.19 -1.08 10.67
CA ASP A 380 -31.41 -1.96 9.79
C ASP A 380 -31.27 -1.38 8.38
N LYS A 381 -32.32 -0.73 7.86
CA LYS A 381 -32.23 0.04 6.60
C LYS A 381 -31.22 1.17 6.72
N PHE A 382 -31.29 1.97 7.79
CA PHE A 382 -30.30 3.01 8.11
C PHE A 382 -28.88 2.44 8.15
N LEU A 383 -28.67 1.35 8.89
CA LEU A 383 -27.37 0.69 8.99
C LEU A 383 -26.84 0.23 7.62
N ALA A 384 -27.68 -0.41 6.80
CA ALA A 384 -27.28 -0.94 5.50
C ALA A 384 -26.94 0.20 4.52
N HIS A 385 -27.79 1.22 4.42
CA HIS A 385 -27.56 2.37 3.55
C HIS A 385 -26.32 3.19 3.97
N ASN A 386 -26.16 3.51 5.26
CA ASN A 386 -25.01 4.27 5.77
C ASN A 386 -23.67 3.50 5.59
N ASN A 387 -23.64 2.18 5.79
CA ASN A 387 -22.41 1.41 5.55
C ASN A 387 -22.05 1.34 4.07
N TYR A 388 -23.02 1.09 3.18
CA TYR A 388 -22.74 1.06 1.74
C TYR A 388 -22.30 2.45 1.23
N ALA A 389 -22.92 3.54 1.71
CA ALA A 389 -22.49 4.90 1.40
C ALA A 389 -21.05 5.20 1.87
N ASN A 390 -20.62 4.70 3.03
CA ASN A 390 -19.23 4.85 3.49
C ASN A 390 -18.24 4.06 2.62
N ILE A 391 -18.61 2.86 2.15
CA ILE A 391 -17.79 2.05 1.24
C ILE A 391 -17.67 2.73 -0.14
N LEU A 392 -18.78 3.24 -0.68
CA LEU A 392 -18.82 3.96 -1.96
C LEU A 392 -18.05 5.29 -1.88
N PHE A 393 -18.18 6.04 -0.78
CA PHE A 393 -17.38 7.24 -0.50
C PHE A 393 -15.88 6.93 -0.49
N LYS A 394 -15.46 5.86 0.20
CA LYS A 394 -14.06 5.40 0.24
C LYS A 394 -13.56 5.02 -1.16
N ARG A 395 -14.33 4.24 -1.92
CA ARG A 395 -13.98 3.82 -3.30
C ARG A 395 -13.89 5.02 -4.25
N SER A 396 -14.80 5.98 -4.13
CA SER A 396 -14.76 7.25 -4.88
C SER A 396 -13.48 8.04 -4.59
N GLN A 397 -13.15 8.18 -3.30
CA GLN A 397 -11.94 8.85 -2.82
C GLN A 397 -10.65 8.19 -3.29
N ASP A 398 -10.51 6.88 -3.09
CA ASP A 398 -9.29 6.14 -3.45
C ASP A 398 -9.06 6.18 -4.97
N ARG A 399 -10.13 6.20 -5.77
CA ARG A 399 -10.06 6.44 -7.22
C ARG A 399 -9.68 7.87 -7.57
N LEU A 400 -10.31 8.87 -6.97
CA LEU A 400 -9.99 10.29 -7.23
C LEU A 400 -8.52 10.63 -6.91
N TYR A 401 -8.02 10.22 -5.76
CA TYR A 401 -6.68 10.62 -5.32
C TYR A 401 -5.56 9.82 -6.02
N ASN A 402 -5.84 8.62 -6.54
CA ASN A 402 -4.87 7.82 -7.30
C ASN A 402 -5.11 7.85 -8.82
N HIS A 403 -6.04 8.68 -9.33
CA HIS A 403 -6.51 8.60 -10.73
C HIS A 403 -5.39 8.67 -11.78
N ALA A 404 -4.42 9.57 -11.61
CA ALA A 404 -3.33 9.76 -12.57
C ALA A 404 -2.41 8.53 -12.63
N PHE A 405 -2.20 7.88 -11.48
CA PHE A 405 -1.52 6.59 -11.42
C PHE A 405 -2.39 5.50 -12.05
N GLN A 406 -3.67 5.38 -11.69
CA GLN A 406 -4.63 4.43 -12.27
C GLN A 406 -4.70 4.50 -13.81
N MET A 407 -4.70 5.71 -14.39
CA MET A 407 -4.62 5.90 -15.84
C MET A 407 -3.26 5.50 -16.41
N ALA A 408 -2.16 5.90 -15.77
CA ALA A 408 -0.81 5.52 -16.19
C ALA A 408 -0.54 4.01 -16.07
N THR A 409 -1.27 3.32 -15.20
CA THR A 409 -1.16 1.88 -15.01
C THR A 409 -2.07 1.05 -15.92
N GLY A 410 -3.04 1.68 -16.60
CA GLY A 410 -3.96 1.03 -17.53
C GLY A 410 -5.34 0.70 -16.96
N SER A 411 -5.64 1.07 -15.70
CA SER A 411 -6.98 0.93 -15.14
C SER A 411 -7.95 1.88 -15.85
N LYS A 412 -9.05 1.32 -16.36
CA LYS A 412 -9.97 2.04 -17.25
C LYS A 412 -10.88 3.01 -16.50
N LEU A 413 -10.98 4.24 -17.01
CA LEU A 413 -11.94 5.29 -16.61
C LEU A 413 -12.03 5.56 -15.09
N PRO A 414 -10.91 5.79 -14.37
CA PRO A 414 -10.91 5.89 -12.92
C PRO A 414 -11.67 7.12 -12.40
N LEU A 415 -11.67 8.24 -13.13
CA LEU A 415 -12.39 9.45 -12.71
C LEU A 415 -13.90 9.33 -12.95
N PHE A 416 -14.33 8.78 -14.09
CA PHE A 416 -15.74 8.42 -14.28
C PHE A 416 -16.24 7.48 -13.18
N LYS A 417 -15.47 6.43 -12.84
CA LYS A 417 -15.77 5.51 -11.73
C LYS A 417 -15.85 6.24 -10.39
N ALA A 418 -14.89 7.12 -10.08
CA ALA A 418 -14.88 7.92 -8.84
C ALA A 418 -16.15 8.77 -8.71
N PHE A 419 -16.58 9.41 -9.80
CA PHE A 419 -17.74 10.29 -9.83
C PHE A 419 -19.07 9.51 -9.73
N ARG A 420 -19.17 8.36 -10.40
CA ARG A 420 -20.29 7.43 -10.25
C ARG A 420 -20.46 6.96 -8.79
N ASP A 421 -19.36 6.53 -8.17
CA ASP A 421 -19.37 6.04 -6.79
C ASP A 421 -19.68 7.18 -5.79
N TRP A 422 -19.30 8.44 -6.10
CA TRP A 422 -19.70 9.62 -5.32
C TRP A 422 -21.22 9.82 -5.32
N ILE A 423 -21.86 9.70 -6.49
CA ILE A 423 -23.31 9.87 -6.63
C ILE A 423 -24.07 8.76 -5.89
N TYR A 424 -23.62 7.51 -5.99
CA TYR A 424 -24.25 6.41 -5.26
C TYR A 424 -24.05 6.54 -3.74
N ALA A 425 -22.91 7.08 -3.28
CA ALA A 425 -22.73 7.43 -1.88
C ALA A 425 -23.71 8.53 -1.42
N HIS A 426 -23.99 9.54 -2.27
CA HIS A 426 -24.97 10.60 -1.95
C HIS A 426 -26.38 10.04 -1.79
N ASP A 427 -26.88 9.30 -2.80
CA ASP A 427 -28.19 8.66 -2.78
C ASP A 427 -28.38 7.73 -1.57
N HIS A 428 -27.37 6.94 -1.21
CA HIS A 428 -27.44 6.09 -0.02
C HIS A 428 -27.39 6.88 1.30
N TYR A 429 -26.69 8.01 1.40
CA TYR A 429 -26.77 8.86 2.60
C TYR A 429 -28.10 9.61 2.73
N GLU A 430 -28.69 10.11 1.65
CA GLU A 430 -30.02 10.74 1.69
C GLU A 430 -31.11 9.72 2.08
N LYS A 431 -31.03 8.48 1.59
CA LYS A 431 -31.89 7.36 2.03
C LYS A 431 -31.69 7.07 3.52
N ALA A 432 -30.44 7.02 4.00
CA ALA A 432 -30.16 6.88 5.43
C ALA A 432 -30.76 8.03 6.26
N LEU A 433 -30.75 9.27 5.75
CA LEU A 433 -31.28 10.45 6.43
C LEU A 433 -32.81 10.39 6.57
N GLY A 434 -33.51 9.80 5.59
CA GLY A 434 -34.94 9.49 5.69
C GLY A 434 -35.28 8.60 6.89
N TYR A 435 -34.42 7.61 7.19
CA TYR A 435 -34.58 6.70 8.34
C TYR A 435 -34.09 7.30 9.68
N CYS A 436 -33.34 8.41 9.68
CA CYS A 436 -32.84 9.04 10.92
C CYS A 436 -33.93 9.71 11.78
N GLN A 437 -35.17 9.87 11.29
CA GLN A 437 -36.24 10.54 12.04
C GLN A 437 -36.64 9.83 13.35
N GLU A 438 -36.19 8.58 13.54
CA GLU A 438 -36.46 7.75 14.71
C GLU A 438 -35.19 7.45 15.55
N ILE A 439 -34.02 8.04 15.25
CA ILE A 439 -32.70 7.62 15.76
C ILE A 439 -31.81 8.82 16.18
N GLU A 440 -31.14 8.75 17.34
CA GLU A 440 -30.21 9.79 17.85
C GLU A 440 -28.85 9.89 17.08
N ASP A 441 -28.79 9.51 15.79
CA ASP A 441 -27.55 9.46 14.98
C ASP A 441 -27.46 10.54 13.87
N GLU A 442 -28.45 11.43 13.76
CA GLU A 442 -28.57 12.42 12.67
C GLU A 442 -27.30 13.28 12.47
N PHE A 443 -26.63 13.70 13.55
CA PHE A 443 -25.41 14.50 13.48
C PHE A 443 -24.20 13.73 12.90
N ALA A 444 -24.11 12.42 13.14
CA ALA A 444 -23.05 11.58 12.59
C ALA A 444 -23.23 11.40 11.07
N LEU A 445 -24.47 11.22 10.62
CA LEU A 445 -24.80 11.18 9.20
C LEU A 445 -24.57 12.54 8.51
N LYS A 446 -24.95 13.66 9.15
CA LYS A 446 -24.63 15.01 8.66
C LYS A 446 -23.13 15.21 8.48
N ALA A 447 -22.28 14.73 9.41
CA ALA A 447 -20.83 14.79 9.23
C ALA A 447 -20.31 13.93 8.07
N ASN A 448 -20.95 12.79 7.77
CA ASN A 448 -20.65 12.01 6.56
C ASN A 448 -21.03 12.76 5.27
N LEU A 449 -22.15 13.50 5.27
CA LEU A 449 -22.50 14.39 4.16
C LEU A 449 -21.51 15.57 4.03
N VAL A 450 -21.01 16.15 5.13
CA VAL A 450 -19.92 17.16 5.10
C VAL A 450 -18.67 16.60 4.42
N ARG A 451 -18.25 15.37 4.78
CA ARG A 451 -17.13 14.64 4.14
C ARG A 451 -17.37 14.46 2.63
N LEU A 452 -18.58 14.06 2.24
CA LEU A 452 -18.94 13.83 0.85
C LEU A 452 -18.96 15.13 0.02
N TYR A 453 -19.50 16.23 0.53
CA TYR A 453 -19.45 17.54 -0.16
C TYR A 453 -18.03 18.13 -0.23
N ALA A 454 -17.16 17.84 0.75
CA ALA A 454 -15.73 18.15 0.65
C ALA A 454 -15.05 17.33 -0.45
N LEU A 455 -15.38 16.03 -0.57
CA LEU A 455 -14.92 15.20 -1.68
C LEU A 455 -15.44 15.70 -3.05
N LEU A 456 -16.67 16.22 -3.14
CA LEU A 456 -17.19 16.85 -4.37
C LEU A 456 -16.36 18.08 -4.77
N ASN A 457 -15.99 18.90 -3.78
CA ASN A 457 -15.15 20.08 -3.97
C ASN A 457 -13.74 19.69 -4.48
N ASP A 458 -13.23 18.53 -4.06
CA ASP A 458 -12.01 17.92 -4.59
C ASP A 458 -12.20 17.37 -6.02
N ILE A 459 -13.31 16.69 -6.33
CA ILE A 459 -13.63 16.17 -7.68
C ILE A 459 -13.68 17.30 -8.71
N VAL A 460 -14.38 18.40 -8.42
CA VAL A 460 -14.53 19.52 -9.37
C VAL A 460 -13.17 20.19 -9.65
N ARG A 461 -12.27 20.30 -8.65
CA ARG A 461 -10.90 20.82 -8.86
C ARG A 461 -10.08 19.95 -9.83
N THR A 462 -10.32 18.65 -9.88
CA THR A 462 -9.61 17.71 -10.77
C THR A 462 -10.06 17.83 -12.22
N PHE A 463 -11.30 18.28 -12.48
CA PHE A 463 -11.92 18.25 -13.80
C PHE A 463 -11.72 19.52 -14.63
N GLY A 464 -10.47 19.88 -14.93
CA GLY A 464 -10.13 20.79 -16.03
C GLY A 464 -10.18 22.28 -15.75
N ASN A 465 -10.25 23.08 -16.82
CA ASN A 465 -9.90 24.52 -16.84
C ASN A 465 -10.54 25.35 -15.70
N PRO A 466 -9.73 25.85 -14.74
CA PRO A 466 -10.22 26.70 -13.65
C PRO A 466 -10.94 27.95 -14.13
N GLN A 467 -10.57 28.52 -15.28
CA GLN A 467 -11.17 29.74 -15.82
C GLN A 467 -12.62 29.59 -16.30
N HIS A 468 -13.21 28.38 -16.28
CA HIS A 468 -14.59 28.22 -16.71
C HIS A 468 -15.60 28.74 -15.66
N PRO A 469 -16.66 29.48 -16.05
CA PRO A 469 -17.66 29.95 -15.09
C PRO A 469 -18.37 28.83 -14.32
N GLY A 470 -18.68 27.72 -14.98
CA GLY A 470 -19.29 26.54 -14.35
C GLY A 470 -18.38 25.86 -13.31
N HIS A 471 -17.06 25.86 -13.53
CA HIS A 471 -16.08 25.34 -12.57
C HIS A 471 -16.12 26.16 -11.27
N HIS A 472 -16.03 27.50 -11.39
CA HIS A 472 -16.14 28.43 -10.26
C HIS A 472 -17.48 28.29 -9.51
N ALA A 473 -18.60 28.17 -10.23
CA ALA A 473 -19.92 28.04 -9.63
C ALA A 473 -20.04 26.76 -8.79
N LEU A 474 -19.65 25.61 -9.35
CA LEU A 474 -19.72 24.31 -8.68
C LEU A 474 -18.73 24.22 -7.50
N LEU A 475 -17.52 24.80 -7.59
CA LEU A 475 -16.60 24.91 -6.45
C LEU A 475 -17.17 25.77 -5.32
N LYS A 476 -17.70 26.95 -5.63
CA LYS A 476 -18.25 27.87 -4.63
C LYS A 476 -19.46 27.27 -3.92
N ALA A 477 -20.34 26.60 -4.66
CA ALA A 477 -21.51 25.93 -4.10
C ALA A 477 -21.14 24.73 -3.21
N SER A 478 -20.18 23.89 -3.62
CA SER A 478 -19.77 22.70 -2.85
C SER A 478 -19.00 23.06 -1.57
N TYR A 479 -18.09 24.04 -1.64
CA TYR A 479 -17.44 24.62 -0.45
C TYR A 479 -18.48 25.20 0.51
N LYS A 480 -19.39 26.07 0.01
CA LYS A 480 -20.42 26.68 0.85
C LYS A 480 -21.31 25.62 1.52
N LYS A 481 -21.81 24.63 0.76
CA LYS A 481 -22.68 23.56 1.28
C LYS A 481 -22.00 22.76 2.40
N SER A 482 -20.69 22.51 2.29
CA SER A 482 -19.90 21.83 3.33
C SER A 482 -19.70 22.71 4.57
N CYS A 483 -19.43 24.01 4.40
CA CYS A 483 -19.30 24.97 5.51
C CYS A 483 -20.64 25.23 6.23
N ASP A 484 -21.72 25.54 5.49
CA ASP A 484 -23.07 25.76 6.05
C ASP A 484 -23.53 24.55 6.89
N LEU A 485 -23.27 23.32 6.42
CA LEU A 485 -23.61 22.10 7.14
C LEU A 485 -22.67 21.86 8.35
N SER A 486 -21.39 22.18 8.23
CA SER A 486 -20.44 22.14 9.35
C SER A 486 -20.84 23.09 10.49
N ASP A 487 -21.22 24.31 10.15
CA ASP A 487 -21.61 25.33 11.13
C ASP A 487 -23.00 25.06 11.71
N SER A 488 -23.91 24.47 10.92
CA SER A 488 -25.19 23.93 11.41
C SER A 488 -25.00 22.78 12.40
N ILE A 489 -24.00 21.90 12.20
CA ILE A 489 -23.62 20.91 13.21
C ILE A 489 -23.11 21.64 14.46
N LEU A 490 -22.05 22.46 14.33
CA LEU A 490 -21.35 23.10 15.46
C LEU A 490 -22.23 24.03 16.32
N ALA A 491 -23.20 24.73 15.72
CA ALA A 491 -24.03 25.71 16.43
C ALA A 491 -25.13 25.09 17.32
N ASN A 492 -25.58 23.86 17.02
CA ASN A 492 -26.72 23.23 17.69
C ASN A 492 -26.33 22.29 18.85
N ILE A 493 -25.08 22.35 19.33
CA ILE A 493 -24.51 21.32 20.21
C ILE A 493 -24.65 21.65 21.70
N ASN A 494 -25.47 20.87 22.39
CA ASN A 494 -25.34 20.70 23.83
C ASN A 494 -24.12 19.82 24.14
N TYR A 495 -23.05 20.42 24.68
CA TYR A 495 -21.76 19.78 24.97
C TYR A 495 -21.83 18.51 25.86
N LYS A 496 -22.97 18.23 26.50
CA LYS A 496 -23.19 17.03 27.31
C LYS A 496 -23.68 15.80 26.52
N GLN A 497 -24.04 15.94 25.24
CA GLN A 497 -24.64 14.84 24.45
C GLN A 497 -23.78 14.37 23.25
N ILE A 498 -22.98 15.24 22.63
CA ILE A 498 -22.17 14.87 21.45
C ILE A 498 -20.73 14.49 21.83
N GLN A 499 -20.26 13.37 21.30
CA GLN A 499 -18.89 12.85 21.50
C GLN A 499 -17.84 13.85 20.93
N PRO A 500 -16.73 14.16 21.65
CA PRO A 500 -15.69 15.07 21.15
C PRO A 500 -15.06 14.61 19.82
N PHE A 501 -15.11 13.31 19.52
CA PHE A 501 -14.69 12.78 18.22
C PHE A 501 -15.41 13.45 17.02
N LEU A 502 -16.71 13.74 17.15
CA LEU A 502 -17.50 14.34 16.07
C LEU A 502 -17.11 15.80 15.84
N HIS A 503 -16.87 16.56 16.91
CA HIS A 503 -16.30 17.92 16.84
C HIS A 503 -14.95 17.92 16.13
N GLY A 504 -14.06 16.98 16.47
CA GLY A 504 -12.76 16.83 15.81
C GLY A 504 -12.91 16.63 14.30
N THR A 505 -13.84 15.76 13.89
CA THR A 505 -14.15 15.47 12.48
C THR A 505 -14.63 16.71 11.71
N VAL A 506 -15.57 17.48 12.27
CA VAL A 506 -16.10 18.68 11.59
C VAL A 506 -15.06 19.79 11.50
N TRP A 507 -14.32 20.06 12.59
CA TRP A 507 -13.22 21.05 12.57
C TRP A 507 -12.12 20.68 11.59
N GLU A 508 -11.78 19.39 11.48
CA GLU A 508 -10.76 18.94 10.54
C GLU A 508 -11.19 19.20 9.09
N ILE A 509 -12.46 18.96 8.74
CA ILE A 509 -12.96 19.23 7.38
C ILE A 509 -12.93 20.73 7.07
N LYS A 510 -13.31 21.60 8.02
CA LYS A 510 -13.13 23.05 7.86
C LYS A 510 -11.66 23.43 7.66
N ALA A 511 -10.73 22.83 8.42
CA ALA A 511 -9.29 23.05 8.27
C ALA A 511 -8.76 22.64 6.89
N ARG A 512 -9.26 21.54 6.32
CA ARG A 512 -8.89 21.04 4.98
C ARG A 512 -9.44 21.94 3.87
N LEU A 513 -10.70 22.38 3.98
CA LEU A 513 -11.30 23.32 3.03
C LEU A 513 -10.56 24.68 3.06
N ALA A 514 -10.19 25.16 4.25
CA ALA A 514 -9.33 26.33 4.40
C ALA A 514 -7.96 26.14 3.74
N LEU A 515 -7.30 24.98 3.90
CA LEU A 515 -6.02 24.68 3.22
C LEU A 515 -6.14 24.76 1.70
N ARG A 516 -7.21 24.19 1.11
CA ARG A 516 -7.46 24.22 -0.35
C ARG A 516 -7.52 25.64 -0.91
N ASN A 517 -8.16 26.52 -0.16
CA ASN A 517 -8.41 27.89 -0.56
C ASN A 517 -7.30 28.86 -0.12
N GLN A 518 -6.25 28.35 0.55
CA GLN A 518 -5.14 29.13 1.11
C GLN A 518 -5.61 30.15 2.16
N GLU A 519 -6.61 29.77 2.96
CA GLU A 519 -7.18 30.57 4.06
C GLU A 519 -6.35 30.42 5.35
N ASP A 520 -5.93 31.53 5.95
CA ASP A 520 -5.08 31.55 7.16
C ASP A 520 -5.71 30.86 8.38
N GLN A 521 -7.05 30.74 8.40
CA GLN A 521 -7.81 30.05 9.46
C GLN A 521 -7.55 28.53 9.49
N CYS A 522 -6.90 27.95 8.49
CA CYS A 522 -6.55 26.53 8.42
C CYS A 522 -5.90 26.01 9.71
N ILE A 523 -4.89 26.71 10.24
CA ILE A 523 -4.18 26.31 11.47
C ILE A 523 -5.07 26.41 12.72
N GLN A 524 -5.93 27.43 12.80
CA GLN A 524 -6.87 27.57 13.93
C GLN A 524 -7.88 26.43 13.96
N PHE A 525 -8.48 26.09 12.81
CA PHE A 525 -9.40 24.97 12.68
C PHE A 525 -8.71 23.62 12.95
N ALA A 526 -7.46 23.46 12.50
CA ALA A 526 -6.66 22.28 12.79
C ALA A 526 -6.36 22.13 14.30
N GLN A 527 -6.07 23.21 15.01
CA GLN A 527 -5.82 23.18 16.45
C GLN A 527 -7.06 22.77 17.25
N GLU A 528 -8.25 23.27 16.91
CA GLU A 528 -9.50 22.83 17.54
C GLU A 528 -9.86 21.37 17.19
N ALA A 529 -9.55 20.91 15.96
CA ALA A 529 -9.68 19.50 15.60
C ALA A 529 -8.77 18.60 16.47
N LEU A 530 -7.48 18.95 16.59
CA LEU A 530 -6.48 18.21 17.36
C LEU A 530 -6.88 18.08 18.84
N LYS A 531 -7.30 19.19 19.46
CA LYS A 531 -7.79 19.27 20.84
C LYS A 531 -8.99 18.35 21.11
N ASN A 532 -9.95 18.30 20.18
CA ASN A 532 -11.11 17.41 20.27
C ASN A 532 -10.75 15.94 20.06
N TYR A 533 -9.81 15.63 19.16
CA TYR A 533 -9.31 14.27 18.97
C TYR A 533 -8.49 13.76 20.18
N ILE A 534 -7.60 14.58 20.75
CA ILE A 534 -6.87 14.25 21.99
C ILE A 534 -7.83 14.03 23.18
N THR A 535 -8.91 14.81 23.24
CA THR A 535 -9.94 14.70 24.30
C THR A 535 -10.76 13.40 24.17
N SER A 536 -10.99 12.92 22.95
CA SER A 536 -11.71 11.66 22.66
C SER A 536 -10.81 10.42 22.59
N GLY A 537 -9.49 10.58 22.59
CA GLY A 537 -8.54 9.48 22.43
C GLY A 537 -8.31 9.05 20.97
N SER A 538 -8.57 9.91 19.98
CA SER A 538 -8.48 9.56 18.57
C SER A 538 -7.10 9.86 17.97
N LEU A 539 -6.17 8.91 18.09
CA LEU A 539 -4.88 9.00 17.39
C LEU A 539 -5.00 9.11 15.86
N PRO A 540 -5.92 8.44 15.15
CA PRO A 540 -6.07 8.62 13.69
C PRO A 540 -6.47 10.05 13.30
N GLY A 541 -7.32 10.69 14.11
CA GLY A 541 -7.66 12.10 13.94
C GLY A 541 -6.47 13.02 14.23
N ALA A 542 -5.75 12.77 15.32
CA ALA A 542 -4.53 13.52 15.66
C ALA A 542 -3.43 13.38 14.58
N GLU A 543 -3.23 12.19 14.02
CA GLU A 543 -2.32 11.91 12.91
C GLU A 543 -2.67 12.75 11.69
N SER A 544 -3.92 12.65 11.23
CA SER A 544 -4.37 13.36 10.04
C SER A 544 -4.34 14.88 10.20
N VAL A 545 -4.57 15.39 11.41
CA VAL A 545 -4.43 16.82 11.72
C VAL A 545 -2.96 17.25 11.78
N HIS A 546 -2.06 16.48 12.38
CA HIS A 546 -0.61 16.76 12.34
C HIS A 546 -0.09 16.77 10.89
N ARG A 547 -0.54 15.81 10.07
CA ARG A 547 -0.27 15.78 8.63
C ARG A 547 -0.76 17.04 7.92
N LEU A 548 -1.98 17.50 8.21
CA LEU A 548 -2.56 18.73 7.64
C LEU A 548 -1.74 19.98 7.99
N ILE A 549 -1.30 20.10 9.25
CA ILE A 549 -0.45 21.22 9.71
C ILE A 549 0.94 21.15 9.07
N GLY A 550 1.50 19.95 8.91
CA GLY A 550 2.76 19.72 8.20
C GLY A 550 2.68 20.18 6.74
N LEU A 551 1.61 19.80 6.04
CA LEU A 551 1.33 20.23 4.67
C LEU A 551 1.11 21.74 4.55
N TYR A 552 0.44 22.39 5.53
CA TYR A 552 0.31 23.84 5.57
C TYR A 552 1.69 24.52 5.62
N TYR A 553 2.57 24.12 6.55
CA TYR A 553 3.90 24.74 6.68
C TYR A 553 4.90 24.36 5.57
N ALA A 554 4.67 23.26 4.85
CA ALA A 554 5.43 22.89 3.66
C ALA A 554 5.04 23.74 2.42
N ASN A 555 3.79 24.19 2.35
CA ASN A 555 3.22 24.90 1.20
C ASN A 555 2.87 26.39 1.48
N SER A 556 3.20 26.91 2.67
CA SER A 556 2.99 28.30 3.05
C SER A 556 3.92 29.24 2.29
N LYS A 557 3.49 30.50 2.08
CA LYS A 557 4.27 31.54 1.37
C LYS A 557 5.66 31.71 1.96
N ASP A 558 5.74 31.72 3.29
CA ASP A 558 6.97 31.54 4.05
C ASP A 558 7.04 30.07 4.51
N ILE A 559 7.94 29.28 3.91
CA ILE A 559 8.04 27.84 4.18
C ILE A 559 8.79 27.60 5.51
N ASP A 560 8.06 27.21 6.56
CA ASP A 560 8.67 26.81 7.83
C ASP A 560 9.01 25.32 7.81
N ARG A 561 10.15 24.99 7.19
CA ARG A 561 10.62 23.60 7.08
C ARG A 561 10.73 22.88 8.42
N LYS A 562 11.02 23.59 9.52
CA LYS A 562 11.19 23.00 10.84
C LYS A 562 9.85 22.60 11.43
N LYS A 563 8.82 23.47 11.35
CA LYS A 563 7.45 23.09 11.74
C LYS A 563 6.88 22.01 10.81
N ALA A 564 7.07 22.14 9.49
CA ALA A 564 6.61 21.15 8.52
C ALA A 564 7.18 19.75 8.84
N LEU A 565 8.51 19.65 9.00
CA LEU A 565 9.20 18.40 9.32
C LEU A 565 8.79 17.84 10.69
N HIS A 566 8.65 18.69 11.72
CA HIS A 566 8.18 18.29 13.04
C HIS A 566 6.76 17.70 13.00
N HIS A 567 5.80 18.39 12.37
CA HIS A 567 4.42 17.94 12.30
C HIS A 567 4.27 16.68 11.42
N CYS A 568 4.96 16.59 10.28
CA CYS A 568 5.00 15.37 9.47
C CYS A 568 5.66 14.19 10.22
N LYS A 569 6.78 14.41 10.93
CA LYS A 569 7.41 13.34 11.74
C LYS A 569 6.50 12.84 12.87
N ILE A 570 5.64 13.70 13.44
CA ILE A 570 4.61 13.27 14.40
C ILE A 570 3.50 12.44 13.71
N SER A 571 2.98 12.87 12.56
CA SER A 571 2.01 12.05 11.78
C SER A 571 2.58 10.68 11.42
N HIS A 572 3.83 10.62 10.95
CA HIS A 572 4.53 9.36 10.71
C HIS A 572 4.67 8.52 11.99
N LEU A 573 5.07 9.11 13.12
CA LEU A 573 5.21 8.41 14.40
C LEU A 573 3.88 7.79 14.87
N ILE A 574 2.78 8.53 14.77
CA ILE A 574 1.43 8.02 15.09
C ILE A 574 1.01 6.94 14.07
N SER A 575 1.44 7.05 12.81
CA SER A 575 1.17 6.05 11.79
C SER A 575 1.89 4.72 12.01
N GLU A 576 3.17 4.75 12.43
CA GLU A 576 3.93 3.54 12.80
C GLU A 576 3.27 2.79 13.96
N VAL A 577 2.64 3.52 14.90
CA VAL A 577 1.78 2.93 15.94
C VAL A 577 0.54 2.29 15.34
N LEU A 578 -0.20 3.04 14.50
CA LEU A 578 -1.45 2.59 13.88
C LEU A 578 -1.25 1.36 12.98
N ARG A 579 -0.02 1.14 12.47
CA ARG A 579 0.40 -0.08 11.78
C ARG A 579 0.35 -1.31 12.69
N ASP A 580 0.97 -1.29 13.87
CA ASP A 580 1.27 -2.51 14.66
C ASP A 580 0.03 -3.19 15.28
N GLN A 581 -1.11 -2.52 15.13
CA GLN A 581 -2.46 -2.93 15.51
C GLN A 581 -3.13 -3.77 14.43
N ILE A 582 -2.84 -3.47 13.17
CA ILE A 582 -3.41 -4.18 12.02
C ILE A 582 -2.96 -5.65 12.11
N PRO A 583 -3.89 -6.62 12.09
CA PRO A 583 -3.53 -8.03 12.07
C PRO A 583 -2.76 -8.36 10.79
N GLN A 584 -1.67 -9.11 10.92
CA GLN A 584 -0.96 -9.68 9.77
C GLN A 584 -1.87 -10.66 9.02
N ASP A 585 -2.25 -10.28 7.80
CA ASP A 585 -2.74 -11.20 6.78
C ASP A 585 -1.56 -11.91 6.11
N ASN A 586 -1.80 -13.08 5.49
CA ASN A 586 -0.72 -13.88 4.90
C ASN A 586 -0.13 -13.27 3.60
N ILE A 587 -0.63 -12.12 3.15
CA ILE A 587 -0.38 -11.55 1.80
C ILE A 587 0.09 -10.08 1.88
N GLY A 588 -0.28 -9.34 2.93
CA GLY A 588 0.17 -7.98 3.22
C GLY A 588 -0.73 -6.88 2.67
N LEU A 589 -1.90 -7.21 2.14
CA LEU A 589 -2.81 -6.24 1.52
C LEU A 589 -3.30 -5.22 2.55
N GLY A 590 -3.62 -5.71 3.76
CA GLY A 590 -4.07 -4.89 4.88
C GLY A 590 -3.04 -3.85 5.36
N TYR A 591 -1.75 -4.08 5.07
CA TYR A 591 -0.67 -3.13 5.32
C TYR A 591 -0.40 -2.20 4.15
N ALA A 592 -0.35 -2.72 2.91
CA ALA A 592 -0.12 -1.88 1.73
C ALA A 592 -1.19 -0.78 1.65
N SER A 593 -2.48 -1.13 1.78
CA SER A 593 -3.59 -0.16 1.84
C SER A 593 -3.54 0.80 3.04
N PHE A 594 -2.75 0.51 4.08
CA PHE A 594 -2.51 1.43 5.19
C PHE A 594 -1.38 2.43 4.88
N PHE A 595 -0.23 1.94 4.40
CA PHE A 595 0.92 2.77 3.99
C PHE A 595 0.57 3.66 2.79
N ALA A 596 -0.24 3.15 1.86
CA ALA A 596 -0.84 3.86 0.74
C ALA A 596 -1.26 5.30 1.06
N SER A 597 -2.17 5.45 2.04
CA SER A 597 -2.74 6.72 2.47
C SER A 597 -1.75 7.68 3.14
N ARG A 598 -0.51 7.22 3.38
CA ARG A 598 0.53 7.87 4.19
C ARG A 598 1.86 8.06 3.45
N ALA A 599 2.04 7.46 2.29
CA ALA A 599 3.25 7.61 1.46
C ALA A 599 3.59 9.10 1.20
N HIS A 600 2.57 9.96 1.03
CA HIS A 600 2.75 11.40 0.86
C HIS A 600 3.31 12.12 2.11
N VAL A 601 3.11 11.59 3.33
CA VAL A 601 3.77 12.13 4.54
C VAL A 601 5.26 11.87 4.47
N ASN A 602 5.64 10.65 4.12
CA ASN A 602 7.04 10.28 3.96
C ASN A 602 7.67 11.05 2.79
N GLU A 603 6.97 11.28 1.67
CA GLU A 603 7.40 12.18 0.59
C GLU A 603 7.76 13.58 1.11
N ASN A 604 6.85 14.24 1.83
CA ASN A 604 7.12 15.57 2.39
C ASN A 604 8.32 15.54 3.37
N ILE A 605 8.48 14.46 4.14
CA ILE A 605 9.65 14.29 5.02
C ILE A 605 10.94 14.12 4.20
N ILE A 606 10.93 13.34 3.12
CA ILE A 606 12.07 13.12 2.22
C ILE A 606 12.51 14.44 1.58
N ASP A 607 11.58 15.19 0.99
CA ASP A 607 11.84 16.50 0.37
C ASP A 607 12.47 17.47 1.38
N LEU A 608 11.93 17.53 2.61
CA LEU A 608 12.43 18.39 3.69
C LEU A 608 13.79 17.95 4.24
N LEU A 609 14.03 16.64 4.37
CA LEU A 609 15.32 16.10 4.85
C LEU A 609 16.44 16.31 3.82
N ILE A 610 16.16 16.09 2.53
CA ILE A 610 17.13 16.36 1.45
C ILE A 610 17.43 17.87 1.36
N ALA A 611 16.44 18.73 1.55
CA ALA A 611 16.65 20.18 1.59
C ALA A 611 17.55 20.66 2.76
N GLU A 612 17.62 19.89 3.85
CA GLU A 612 18.52 20.14 4.98
C GLU A 612 19.79 19.23 4.96
N GLY A 613 20.02 18.47 3.88
CA GLY A 613 21.21 17.63 3.66
C GLY A 613 21.27 16.33 4.47
N GLN A 614 20.13 15.78 4.87
CA GLN A 614 20.01 14.62 5.78
C GLN A 614 19.75 13.29 5.04
N ASP A 615 20.52 13.03 3.99
CA ASP A 615 20.31 11.94 3.00
C ASP A 615 20.16 10.53 3.61
N GLU A 616 20.88 10.19 4.69
CA GLU A 616 20.75 8.89 5.38
C GLU A 616 19.35 8.73 6.03
N GLU A 617 18.81 9.80 6.61
CA GLU A 617 17.48 9.79 7.20
C GLU A 617 16.40 9.86 6.09
N ALA A 618 16.65 10.62 5.02
CA ALA A 618 15.76 10.65 3.85
C ALA A 618 15.61 9.26 3.20
N LEU A 619 16.71 8.51 3.01
CA LEU A 619 16.66 7.12 2.55
C LEU A 619 15.84 6.24 3.51
N GLN A 620 15.96 6.44 4.82
CA GLN A 620 15.16 5.71 5.80
C GLN A 620 13.66 6.01 5.67
N TYR A 621 13.26 7.26 5.39
CA TYR A 621 11.86 7.59 5.10
C TYR A 621 11.38 7.08 3.73
N ALA A 622 12.27 6.96 2.73
CA ALA A 622 11.95 6.35 1.44
C ALA A 622 11.69 4.84 1.56
N GLU A 623 12.53 4.11 2.30
CA GLU A 623 12.30 2.69 2.63
C GLU A 623 11.07 2.48 3.52
N TRP A 624 10.71 3.45 4.38
CA TRP A 624 9.46 3.39 5.14
C TRP A 624 8.22 3.75 4.31
N ALA A 625 8.37 4.41 3.15
CA ALA A 625 7.27 4.67 2.21
C ALA A 625 6.95 3.49 1.30
N LYS A 626 7.89 2.54 1.17
CA LYS A 626 7.80 1.32 0.35
C LYS A 626 7.47 0.09 1.19
N ALA A 627 6.84 -0.90 0.59
CA ALA A 627 7.10 -2.35 0.72
C ALA A 627 7.36 -3.00 2.10
N GLN A 628 7.08 -2.34 3.24
CA GLN A 628 7.24 -2.93 4.58
C GLN A 628 6.37 -4.18 4.75
N ALA A 629 5.22 -4.26 4.08
CA ALA A 629 4.36 -5.44 4.09
C ALA A 629 5.13 -6.67 3.56
N PHE A 630 5.82 -6.52 2.42
CA PHE A 630 6.67 -7.57 1.86
C PHE A 630 7.82 -7.96 2.79
N GLN A 631 8.52 -6.98 3.39
CA GLN A 631 9.62 -7.22 4.34
C GLN A 631 9.15 -8.06 5.54
N ASN A 632 8.03 -7.68 6.16
CA ASN A 632 7.44 -8.39 7.29
C ASN A 632 7.05 -9.84 6.94
N LEU A 633 6.54 -10.06 5.72
CA LEU A 633 6.10 -11.38 5.27
C LEU A 633 7.24 -12.35 4.95
N ILE A 634 8.37 -11.88 4.41
CA ILE A 634 9.57 -12.72 4.24
C ILE A 634 10.06 -13.24 5.60
N VAL A 635 9.92 -12.42 6.65
CA VAL A 635 10.28 -12.81 8.02
C VAL A 635 9.26 -13.80 8.57
N THR A 636 7.95 -13.52 8.53
CA THR A 636 6.94 -14.42 9.13
C THR A 636 6.82 -15.77 8.41
N SER A 637 6.98 -15.82 7.08
CA SER A 637 7.00 -17.10 6.35
C SER A 637 8.20 -17.98 6.74
N SER A 638 9.32 -17.37 7.14
CA SER A 638 10.53 -18.06 7.56
C SER A 638 10.46 -18.63 8.99
N VAL A 639 9.73 -17.98 9.91
CA VAL A 639 9.63 -18.37 11.34
C VAL A 639 8.97 -19.74 11.53
N SER A 640 8.21 -20.22 10.55
CA SER A 640 7.64 -21.58 10.50
C SER A 640 8.68 -22.70 10.30
N ALA A 641 9.98 -22.40 10.35
CA ALA A 641 11.08 -23.39 10.32
C ALA A 641 12.08 -23.19 11.46
N VAL A 642 12.78 -24.29 11.79
CA VAL A 642 13.62 -24.41 12.98
C VAL A 642 14.80 -23.41 12.97
N SER A 643 14.89 -22.65 14.07
CA SER A 643 16.05 -21.91 14.64
C SER A 643 16.72 -20.76 13.86
N SER A 644 16.49 -20.54 12.57
CA SER A 644 17.10 -19.39 11.86
C SER A 644 16.32 -18.08 12.10
N SER A 645 16.64 -17.33 13.16
CA SER A 645 16.03 -16.02 13.42
C SER A 645 16.62 -14.92 12.51
N TYR A 646 16.07 -14.77 11.32
CA TYR A 646 16.31 -13.61 10.46
C TYR A 646 15.92 -12.32 11.18
N LYS A 647 16.72 -11.26 11.04
CA LYS A 647 16.49 -9.99 11.73
C LYS A 647 16.23 -8.89 10.70
N VAL A 648 15.08 -8.23 10.79
CA VAL A 648 14.89 -6.94 10.12
C VAL A 648 15.92 -5.98 10.73
N ARG A 649 16.83 -5.49 9.89
CA ARG A 649 17.82 -4.48 10.27
C ARG A 649 17.32 -3.13 9.82
N ASN A 650 17.47 -2.11 10.66
CA ASN A 650 17.23 -0.74 10.20
C ASN A 650 18.33 -0.29 9.22
N ILE A 651 18.06 0.73 8.41
CA ILE A 651 18.98 1.21 7.37
C ILE A 651 20.39 1.46 7.92
N LYS A 652 20.53 2.09 9.09
CA LYS A 652 21.83 2.33 9.74
C LYS A 652 22.59 1.03 10.07
N GLN A 653 21.90 -0.03 10.48
CA GLN A 653 22.46 -1.37 10.72
C GLN A 653 22.79 -2.16 9.44
N ILE A 654 22.18 -1.81 8.30
CA ILE A 654 22.53 -2.35 6.98
C ILE A 654 23.77 -1.64 6.46
N LEU A 655 23.76 -0.30 6.44
CA LEU A 655 24.88 0.54 5.98
C LEU A 655 26.16 0.33 6.81
N SER A 656 26.04 0.16 8.14
CA SER A 656 27.20 -0.16 8.99
C SER A 656 27.85 -1.53 8.71
N ALA A 657 27.21 -2.36 7.88
CA ALA A 657 27.67 -3.68 7.47
C ALA A 657 27.76 -3.81 5.94
N TRP A 658 27.92 -2.68 5.22
CA TRP A 658 27.82 -2.64 3.78
C TRP A 658 28.90 -3.47 3.05
N PRO A 659 28.55 -4.24 1.98
CA PRO A 659 29.53 -5.06 1.26
C PRO A 659 30.47 -4.22 0.36
N LYS A 660 31.78 -4.41 0.50
CA LYS A 660 32.84 -3.63 -0.17
C LYS A 660 32.85 -3.66 -1.70
N ASP A 661 32.18 -4.63 -2.32
CA ASP A 661 32.12 -4.82 -3.77
C ASP A 661 30.79 -4.35 -4.38
N ILE A 662 29.89 -3.76 -3.60
CA ILE A 662 28.51 -3.49 -4.00
C ILE A 662 28.21 -1.99 -3.89
N ALA A 663 27.56 -1.45 -4.93
CA ALA A 663 26.89 -0.16 -4.88
C ALA A 663 25.38 -0.38 -5.02
N LEU A 664 24.58 0.56 -4.52
CA LEU A 664 23.13 0.53 -4.67
C LEU A 664 22.63 1.87 -5.22
N LEU A 665 21.65 1.80 -6.12
CA LEU A 665 20.96 2.95 -6.68
C LEU A 665 19.46 2.74 -6.51
N GLU A 666 18.90 3.49 -5.58
CA GLU A 666 17.52 3.39 -5.14
C GLU A 666 16.71 4.61 -5.57
N TYR A 667 15.58 4.36 -6.22
CA TYR A 667 14.69 5.42 -6.69
C TYR A 667 13.58 5.71 -5.69
N PHE A 668 13.11 6.95 -5.68
CA PHE A 668 11.86 7.36 -5.06
C PHE A 668 11.17 8.37 -5.98
N ILE A 669 9.90 8.14 -6.30
CA ILE A 669 9.10 9.02 -7.17
C ILE A 669 7.93 9.54 -6.34
N GLY A 670 8.10 10.72 -5.74
CA GLY A 670 7.01 11.45 -5.10
C GLY A 670 6.05 12.03 -6.15
N SER A 671 4.96 12.64 -5.68
CA SER A 671 4.00 13.37 -6.51
C SER A 671 4.62 14.53 -7.32
N HIS A 672 5.67 15.18 -6.83
CA HIS A 672 6.33 16.32 -7.49
C HIS A 672 7.78 16.03 -7.86
N ASN A 673 8.57 15.67 -6.84
CA ASN A 673 9.99 15.40 -6.95
C ASN A 673 10.27 13.90 -7.11
N ALA A 674 11.35 13.59 -7.82
CA ALA A 674 11.89 12.24 -7.92
C ALA A 674 13.40 12.28 -7.62
N TYR A 675 13.86 11.26 -6.90
CA TYR A 675 15.23 11.15 -6.40
C TYR A 675 15.83 9.80 -6.75
N ALA A 676 17.15 9.77 -6.87
CA ALA A 676 17.96 8.57 -6.77
C ALA A 676 18.91 8.68 -5.56
N PHE A 677 18.73 7.81 -4.58
CA PHE A 677 19.66 7.60 -3.49
C PHE A 677 20.76 6.66 -3.97
N PHE A 678 22.00 7.13 -3.94
CA PHE A 678 23.18 6.31 -4.23
C PHE A 678 23.85 5.90 -2.92
N VAL A 679 24.17 4.62 -2.78
CA VAL A 679 24.99 4.08 -1.69
C VAL A 679 26.30 3.57 -2.30
N ASP A 680 27.41 4.19 -1.91
CA ASP A 680 28.74 3.82 -2.41
C ASP A 680 29.27 2.50 -1.81
N THR A 681 30.41 2.01 -2.29
CA THR A 681 31.04 0.76 -1.80
C THR A 681 31.55 0.82 -0.35
N LYS A 682 31.35 1.94 0.36
CA LYS A 682 31.65 2.13 1.78
C LYS A 682 30.38 2.26 2.64
N GLY A 683 29.19 2.20 2.04
CA GLY A 683 27.91 2.40 2.71
C GLY A 683 27.53 3.88 2.89
N LYS A 684 28.18 4.82 2.19
CA LYS A 684 27.83 6.25 2.27
C LYS A 684 26.64 6.54 1.34
N VAL A 685 25.54 7.03 1.92
CA VAL A 685 24.38 7.54 1.18
C VAL A 685 24.69 8.92 0.57
N THR A 686 24.15 9.21 -0.61
CA THR A 686 23.97 10.58 -1.14
C THR A 686 22.72 10.63 -2.03
N ALA A 687 21.86 11.62 -1.84
CA ALA A 687 20.61 11.79 -2.57
C ALA A 687 20.80 12.73 -3.78
N TYR A 688 20.27 12.34 -4.93
CA TYR A 688 20.33 13.12 -6.17
C TYR A 688 18.91 13.40 -6.69
N PRO A 689 18.47 14.67 -6.82
CA PRO A 689 17.24 15.00 -7.50
C PRO A 689 17.39 14.72 -9.00
N LEU A 690 16.37 14.09 -9.59
CA LEU A 690 16.33 13.75 -11.03
C LEU A 690 15.78 14.89 -11.90
N SER A 691 15.23 15.93 -11.28
CA SER A 691 14.66 17.10 -11.95
C SER A 691 15.74 18.02 -12.53
N LEU A 692 16.03 17.85 -13.83
CA LEU A 692 17.05 18.61 -14.56
C LEU A 692 16.82 20.15 -14.60
N LYS A 693 15.59 20.62 -14.32
CA LYS A 693 15.21 22.02 -14.09
C LYS A 693 14.02 22.06 -13.12
N SER A 694 13.83 23.18 -12.42
CA SER A 694 12.80 23.39 -11.39
C SER A 694 11.36 23.47 -11.96
N LYS A 695 10.84 22.34 -12.44
CA LYS A 695 9.41 22.13 -12.74
C LYS A 695 8.77 21.32 -11.62
N SER A 696 7.59 21.75 -11.18
CA SER A 696 6.79 21.06 -10.15
C SER A 696 6.37 19.64 -10.53
N ASP A 697 6.26 19.35 -11.83
CA ASP A 697 5.54 18.18 -12.35
C ASP A 697 6.50 17.08 -12.89
N PHE A 698 7.77 17.08 -12.48
CA PHE A 698 8.80 16.21 -13.05
C PHE A 698 8.44 14.73 -12.92
N SER A 699 7.98 14.30 -11.74
CA SER A 699 7.55 12.91 -11.51
C SER A 699 6.42 12.48 -12.45
N LEU A 700 5.40 13.33 -12.64
CA LEU A 700 4.29 13.04 -13.54
C LEU A 700 4.77 12.92 -14.99
N HIS A 701 5.62 13.83 -15.45
CA HIS A 701 6.22 13.74 -16.78
C HIS A 701 7.07 12.46 -16.96
N LEU A 702 7.88 12.09 -15.96
CA LEU A 702 8.70 10.88 -16.00
C LEU A 702 7.83 9.61 -16.10
N VAL A 703 6.76 9.53 -15.29
CA VAL A 703 5.82 8.40 -15.32
C VAL A 703 5.10 8.31 -16.68
N VAL A 704 4.65 9.43 -17.25
CA VAL A 704 4.00 9.46 -18.57
C VAL A 704 4.96 9.09 -19.70
N GLU A 705 6.20 9.59 -19.68
CA GLU A 705 7.22 9.23 -20.68
C GLU A 705 7.57 7.73 -20.64
N ILE A 706 7.72 7.15 -19.44
CA ILE A 706 7.99 5.73 -19.27
C ILE A 706 6.78 4.89 -19.70
N ASN A 707 5.55 5.28 -19.34
CA ASN A 707 4.35 4.57 -19.78
C ASN A 707 4.22 4.55 -21.31
N SER A 708 4.47 5.68 -21.98
CA SER A 708 4.53 5.74 -23.44
C SER A 708 5.60 4.81 -24.00
N PHE A 709 6.80 4.78 -23.40
CA PHE A 709 7.88 3.90 -23.80
C PHE A 709 7.55 2.40 -23.67
N LEU A 710 6.90 1.99 -22.59
CA LEU A 710 6.47 0.60 -22.38
C LEU A 710 5.39 0.21 -23.40
N ASN A 711 4.37 1.06 -23.59
CA ASN A 711 3.29 0.80 -24.55
C ASN A 711 3.76 0.90 -26.03
N GLU A 712 4.90 1.56 -26.29
CA GLU A 712 5.63 1.50 -27.56
C GLU A 712 6.40 0.17 -27.73
N ILE A 713 6.97 -0.38 -26.65
CA ILE A 713 7.62 -1.70 -26.60
C ILE A 713 6.64 -2.83 -26.87
N ASP A 714 5.38 -2.73 -26.42
CA ASP A 714 4.37 -3.76 -26.66
C ASP A 714 4.18 -4.00 -28.17
N HIS A 715 4.25 -5.27 -28.60
CA HIS A 715 4.31 -5.68 -30.01
C HIS A 715 5.46 -5.07 -30.86
N SER A 716 6.56 -4.61 -30.26
CA SER A 716 7.70 -4.01 -31.01
C SER A 716 8.29 -4.95 -32.06
N ALA A 717 8.36 -6.27 -31.82
CA ALA A 717 8.74 -7.23 -32.86
C ALA A 717 7.94 -7.05 -34.15
N ALA A 718 6.60 -7.01 -34.04
CA ALA A 718 5.70 -6.86 -35.19
C ALA A 718 5.85 -5.47 -35.84
N LYS A 719 5.99 -4.40 -35.04
CA LYS A 719 6.23 -3.03 -35.51
C LYS A 719 7.53 -2.96 -36.33
N ILE A 720 8.64 -3.47 -35.80
CA ILE A 720 9.96 -3.52 -36.44
C ILE A 720 9.93 -4.36 -37.72
N LEU A 721 9.45 -5.60 -37.66
CA LEU A 721 9.37 -6.51 -38.81
C LEU A 721 8.40 -6.01 -39.90
N ARG A 722 7.36 -5.24 -39.55
CA ARG A 722 6.48 -4.56 -40.51
C ARG A 722 7.19 -3.37 -41.17
N ARG A 723 7.90 -2.54 -40.39
CA ARG A 723 8.70 -1.41 -40.92
C ARG A 723 9.72 -1.88 -41.96
N LEU A 724 10.46 -2.94 -41.62
CA LEU A 724 11.46 -3.57 -42.48
C LEU A 724 10.84 -4.10 -43.78
N ARG A 725 9.78 -4.93 -43.68
CA ARG A 725 9.04 -5.45 -44.86
C ARG A 725 8.44 -4.33 -45.72
N SER A 726 8.03 -3.21 -45.13
CA SER A 726 7.52 -2.04 -45.87
C SER A 726 8.61 -1.18 -46.55
N GLY A 727 9.86 -1.63 -46.58
CA GLY A 727 10.95 -0.90 -47.25
C GLY A 727 11.36 0.40 -46.55
N LYS A 728 10.92 0.64 -45.30
CA LYS A 728 11.20 1.89 -44.57
C LYS A 728 12.56 1.92 -43.88
N GLY A 729 13.29 0.80 -43.85
CA GLY A 729 14.59 0.71 -43.19
C GLY A 729 14.50 0.61 -41.67
N MET A 730 15.65 0.69 -41.00
CA MET A 730 15.74 0.71 -39.54
C MET A 730 15.05 1.95 -38.94
N ASP A 731 14.78 1.89 -37.63
CA ASP A 731 14.58 3.08 -36.80
C ASP A 731 15.81 3.27 -35.92
N HIS A 732 16.20 4.51 -35.66
CA HIS A 732 17.35 4.87 -34.82
C HIS A 732 16.95 5.74 -33.62
N SER A 733 15.72 6.29 -33.60
CA SER A 733 15.24 7.24 -32.57
C SER A 733 15.13 6.62 -31.17
N TRP A 734 15.07 5.29 -31.08
CA TRP A 734 15.13 4.55 -29.82
C TRP A 734 16.41 4.84 -29.03
N GLN A 735 17.56 5.10 -29.69
CA GLN A 735 18.80 5.39 -28.99
C GLN A 735 18.78 6.78 -28.33
N ASP A 736 18.14 7.76 -28.99
CA ASP A 736 17.96 9.11 -28.43
C ASP A 736 17.00 9.08 -27.24
N LYS A 737 15.93 8.28 -27.31
CA LYS A 737 14.98 8.08 -26.21
C LYS A 737 15.62 7.39 -25.01
N LEU A 738 16.40 6.33 -25.22
CA LEU A 738 17.13 5.64 -24.15
C LEU A 738 18.32 6.45 -23.59
N HIS A 739 18.93 7.32 -24.38
CA HIS A 739 19.96 8.26 -23.90
C HIS A 739 19.33 9.40 -23.08
N SER A 740 18.14 9.90 -23.47
CA SER A 740 17.36 10.85 -22.68
C SER A 740 16.99 10.25 -21.31
N PHE A 741 16.54 9.00 -21.26
CA PHE A 741 16.31 8.31 -19.98
C PHE A 741 17.61 8.10 -19.18
N TYR A 742 18.74 7.79 -19.82
CA TYR A 742 20.03 7.67 -19.14
C TYR A 742 20.42 8.98 -18.43
N GLN A 743 20.32 10.11 -19.15
CA GLN A 743 20.58 11.45 -18.61
C GLN A 743 19.61 11.88 -17.49
N LYS A 744 18.40 11.30 -17.44
CA LYS A 744 17.37 11.59 -16.40
C LYS A 744 17.45 10.67 -15.18
N LEU A 745 17.89 9.42 -15.35
CA LEU A 745 17.84 8.39 -14.31
C LEU A 745 19.19 8.11 -13.64
N ILE A 746 20.31 8.31 -14.35
CA ILE A 746 21.65 8.03 -13.82
C ILE A 746 22.39 9.35 -13.55
N PRO A 747 22.58 9.76 -12.28
CA PRO A 747 23.32 10.98 -11.95
C PRO A 747 24.77 10.88 -12.42
N SER A 748 25.21 11.81 -13.28
CA SER A 748 26.57 11.78 -13.84
C SER A 748 27.68 11.81 -12.77
N ALA A 749 27.38 12.41 -11.61
CA ALA A 749 28.28 12.48 -10.46
C ALA A 749 28.61 11.11 -9.83
N ILE A 750 27.73 10.10 -9.90
CA ILE A 750 27.97 8.81 -9.23
C ILE A 750 28.84 7.86 -10.04
N LEU A 751 28.97 8.07 -11.36
CA LEU A 751 29.63 7.13 -12.29
C LEU A 751 31.06 6.74 -11.86
N GLY A 752 31.80 7.67 -11.25
CA GLY A 752 33.18 7.43 -10.80
C GLY A 752 33.29 6.49 -9.59
N GLU A 753 32.31 6.49 -8.67
CA GLU A 753 32.25 5.53 -7.56
C GLU A 753 31.51 4.25 -7.97
N LEU A 754 30.46 4.37 -8.78
CA LEU A 754 29.65 3.26 -9.29
C LEU A 754 30.50 2.22 -10.03
N ARG A 755 31.45 2.67 -10.87
CA ARG A 755 32.40 1.81 -11.62
C ARG A 755 33.39 1.03 -10.74
N LYS A 756 33.40 1.24 -9.43
CA LYS A 756 34.23 0.48 -8.46
C LYS A 756 33.53 -0.74 -7.90
N ALA A 757 32.21 -0.86 -8.08
CA ALA A 757 31.44 -2.02 -7.67
C ALA A 757 31.55 -3.16 -8.70
N LYS A 758 31.38 -4.41 -8.24
CA LYS A 758 31.20 -5.61 -9.07
C LYS A 758 29.72 -5.88 -9.35
N THR A 759 28.83 -5.40 -8.48
CA THR A 759 27.38 -5.50 -8.62
C THR A 759 26.73 -4.17 -8.24
N LEU A 760 25.84 -3.69 -9.10
CA LEU A 760 24.88 -2.63 -8.79
C LEU A 760 23.55 -3.26 -8.38
N ILE A 761 23.11 -2.98 -7.15
CA ILE A 761 21.75 -3.27 -6.71
C ILE A 761 20.86 -2.10 -7.15
N LEU A 762 19.94 -2.36 -8.06
CA LEU A 762 18.86 -1.44 -8.41
C LEU A 762 17.70 -1.66 -7.45
N VAL A 763 17.22 -0.60 -6.80
CA VAL A 763 15.92 -0.60 -6.12
C VAL A 763 15.04 0.38 -6.88
N PRO A 764 14.25 -0.08 -7.87
CA PRO A 764 13.30 0.78 -8.56
C PRO A 764 12.20 1.26 -7.61
N HIS A 765 11.39 2.20 -8.09
CA HIS A 765 10.15 2.62 -7.42
C HIS A 765 9.10 2.90 -8.48
N HIS A 766 7.86 2.50 -8.22
CA HIS A 766 6.71 2.67 -9.09
C HIS A 766 6.99 2.12 -10.51
N ILE A 767 6.69 2.88 -11.57
CA ILE A 767 6.85 2.45 -12.97
C ILE A 767 8.31 2.14 -13.39
N LEU A 768 9.31 2.39 -12.54
CA LEU A 768 10.68 1.94 -12.80
C LEU A 768 10.87 0.42 -12.61
N HIS A 769 9.95 -0.30 -11.94
CA HIS A 769 10.03 -1.76 -11.86
C HIS A 769 9.93 -2.47 -13.23
N TYR A 770 9.33 -1.81 -14.24
CA TYR A 770 9.22 -2.30 -15.62
C TYR A 770 10.38 -1.81 -16.51
N PHE A 771 11.24 -0.92 -16.00
CA PHE A 771 12.13 -0.15 -16.84
C PHE A 771 13.43 -0.92 -17.15
N PRO A 772 13.81 -1.11 -18.43
CA PRO A 772 14.99 -1.88 -18.80
C PRO A 772 16.27 -1.07 -18.61
N PHE A 773 16.73 -0.93 -17.35
CA PHE A 773 17.96 -0.21 -17.01
C PHE A 773 19.20 -0.70 -17.80
N ALA A 774 19.27 -2.00 -18.11
CA ALA A 774 20.32 -2.57 -18.95
C ALA A 774 20.39 -1.95 -20.37
N ALA A 775 19.25 -1.49 -20.91
CA ALA A 775 19.12 -0.89 -22.24
C ALA A 775 19.44 0.60 -22.31
N LEU A 776 19.68 1.27 -21.17
CA LEU A 776 20.02 2.69 -21.15
C LEU A 776 21.25 2.97 -22.02
N VAL A 777 21.18 4.01 -22.86
CA VAL A 777 22.26 4.34 -23.79
C VAL A 777 23.21 5.34 -23.13
N VAL A 778 24.43 4.89 -22.84
CA VAL A 778 25.50 5.70 -22.23
C VAL A 778 26.11 6.65 -23.27
N GLU A 779 26.47 6.10 -24.43
CA GLU A 779 26.97 6.87 -25.58
C GLU A 779 26.23 6.46 -26.86
N LYS A 780 25.78 7.45 -27.64
CA LYS A 780 25.02 7.22 -28.88
C LYS A 780 25.94 6.90 -30.06
N ASP A 781 25.46 6.08 -30.99
CA ASP A 781 26.12 5.89 -32.29
C ASP A 781 25.90 7.11 -33.18
N ASN A 782 26.87 8.02 -33.16
CA ASN A 782 26.85 9.28 -33.91
C ASN A 782 27.34 9.13 -35.37
N ARG A 783 27.53 7.91 -35.88
CA ARG A 783 27.92 7.66 -37.28
C ARG A 783 26.77 8.02 -38.24
N LYS A 784 27.10 8.33 -39.50
CA LYS A 784 26.09 8.54 -40.55
C LYS A 784 25.54 7.20 -41.04
N LEU A 785 24.61 6.63 -40.27
CA LEU A 785 24.03 5.30 -40.50
C LEU A 785 23.28 5.20 -41.83
N GLY A 786 23.52 4.10 -42.55
CA GLY A 786 22.74 3.75 -43.73
C GLY A 786 21.29 3.34 -43.38
N LYS A 787 20.38 3.43 -44.36
CA LYS A 787 18.94 3.07 -44.20
C LYS A 787 18.70 1.64 -43.65
N TRP A 788 19.62 0.73 -43.90
CA TRP A 788 19.58 -0.68 -43.48
C TRP A 788 20.61 -1.03 -42.39
N GLU A 789 21.39 -0.04 -41.95
CA GLU A 789 22.36 -0.19 -40.89
C GLU A 789 21.69 0.01 -39.53
N MET A 790 22.04 -0.80 -38.54
CA MET A 790 21.57 -0.63 -37.16
C MET A 790 22.54 0.26 -36.37
N ALA A 791 21.99 1.14 -35.53
CA ALA A 791 22.78 1.92 -34.58
C ALA A 791 23.47 0.98 -33.57
N LYS A 792 24.74 1.24 -33.26
CA LYS A 792 25.58 0.47 -32.34
C LYS A 792 26.00 1.30 -31.11
N PRO A 793 25.06 1.93 -30.36
CA PRO A 793 25.39 2.73 -29.17
C PRO A 793 25.97 1.86 -28.05
N GLN A 794 26.67 2.48 -27.08
CA GLN A 794 27.09 1.82 -25.85
C GLN A 794 25.94 1.78 -24.83
N PHE A 795 25.72 0.62 -24.22
CA PHE A 795 24.66 0.37 -23.24
C PHE A 795 25.20 0.39 -21.80
N PHE A 796 24.35 0.76 -20.84
CA PHE A 796 24.65 0.80 -19.41
C PHE A 796 25.02 -0.58 -18.83
N LEU A 797 24.53 -1.65 -19.45
CA LEU A 797 24.96 -3.02 -19.18
C LEU A 797 26.47 -3.28 -19.40
N GLU A 798 27.13 -2.47 -20.23
CA GLU A 798 28.55 -2.63 -20.59
C GLU A 798 29.51 -1.89 -19.65
N GLU A 799 28.96 -1.24 -18.61
CA GLU A 799 29.71 -0.83 -17.44
C GLU A 799 30.25 -2.06 -16.66
N PRO A 800 31.32 -1.92 -15.84
CA PRO A 800 32.06 -3.06 -15.29
C PRO A 800 31.34 -3.85 -14.18
N PHE A 801 30.13 -3.44 -13.76
CA PHE A 801 29.32 -4.10 -12.74
C PHE A 801 28.22 -4.99 -13.34
N SER A 802 27.74 -5.98 -12.60
CA SER A 802 26.54 -6.74 -12.92
C SER A 802 25.29 -6.02 -12.37
N LEU A 803 24.13 -6.19 -13.01
CA LEU A 803 22.86 -5.61 -12.54
C LEU A 803 22.03 -6.64 -11.77
N CYS A 804 21.55 -6.28 -10.59
CA CYS A 804 20.58 -7.08 -9.82
C CYS A 804 19.52 -6.15 -9.23
N SER A 805 18.24 -6.51 -9.34
CA SER A 805 17.13 -5.71 -8.79
C SER A 805 16.71 -6.21 -7.40
N SER A 806 16.14 -5.33 -6.58
CA SER A 806 15.40 -5.68 -5.37
C SER A 806 14.17 -4.78 -5.19
N PRO A 807 13.10 -5.24 -4.51
CA PRO A 807 11.96 -4.38 -4.14
C PRO A 807 12.29 -3.36 -3.03
N SER A 808 13.36 -3.58 -2.26
CA SER A 808 13.85 -2.68 -1.19
C SER A 808 15.29 -3.02 -0.80
N ILE A 809 16.06 -2.08 -0.24
CA ILE A 809 17.37 -2.38 0.37
C ILE A 809 17.20 -3.33 1.56
N THR A 810 16.10 -3.21 2.32
CA THR A 810 15.79 -4.10 3.45
C THR A 810 15.42 -5.52 3.00
N ALA A 811 14.63 -5.70 1.93
CA ALA A 811 14.33 -7.04 1.41
C ALA A 811 15.57 -7.75 0.86
N TRP A 812 16.44 -7.01 0.17
CA TRP A 812 17.75 -7.50 -0.28
C TRP A 812 18.62 -7.98 0.89
N ASP A 813 18.65 -7.23 1.99
CA ASP A 813 19.39 -7.64 3.20
C ASP A 813 18.84 -8.93 3.81
N ILE A 814 17.51 -9.03 3.97
CA ILE A 814 16.85 -10.22 4.54
C ILE A 814 17.12 -11.46 3.67
N LEU A 815 17.06 -11.33 2.33
CA LEU A 815 17.44 -12.41 1.41
C LEU A 815 18.93 -12.78 1.56
N ARG A 816 19.82 -11.80 1.74
CA ARG A 816 21.26 -12.04 1.97
C ARG A 816 21.58 -12.69 3.31
N GLN A 817 20.74 -12.56 4.33
CA GLN A 817 20.90 -13.28 5.60
C GLN A 817 20.69 -14.81 5.44
N ARG A 818 20.08 -15.29 4.35
CA ARG A 818 19.95 -16.74 4.07
C ARG A 818 21.31 -17.37 3.75
N THR A 819 21.67 -18.42 4.48
CA THR A 819 22.89 -19.22 4.27
C THR A 819 23.05 -19.60 2.80
N LEU A 820 24.13 -19.17 2.16
CA LEU A 820 24.38 -19.48 0.76
C LEU A 820 24.79 -20.95 0.61
N LYS A 821 24.19 -21.63 -0.36
CA LYS A 821 24.56 -22.99 -0.80
C LYS A 821 24.64 -22.98 -2.34
N PRO A 822 25.55 -23.76 -2.95
CA PRO A 822 25.51 -24.01 -4.38
C PRO A 822 24.23 -24.75 -4.77
N ILE A 823 23.64 -24.37 -5.90
CA ILE A 823 22.58 -25.16 -6.55
C ILE A 823 23.22 -26.33 -7.30
N HIS A 824 22.73 -27.56 -7.08
CA HIS A 824 23.17 -28.75 -7.82
C HIS A 824 22.04 -29.43 -8.61
N ASP A 825 20.80 -29.31 -8.13
CA ASP A 825 19.62 -29.94 -8.75
C ASP A 825 18.87 -28.91 -9.61
N ILE A 826 18.48 -29.33 -10.81
CA ILE A 826 17.87 -28.47 -11.83
C ILE A 826 16.65 -29.18 -12.40
N SER A 827 15.53 -28.47 -12.53
CA SER A 827 14.28 -28.98 -13.08
C SER A 827 13.63 -27.99 -14.05
N ALA A 828 12.68 -28.46 -14.85
CA ALA A 828 11.87 -27.63 -15.73
C ALA A 828 10.40 -28.06 -15.78
N LEU A 829 9.51 -27.07 -15.89
CA LEU A 829 8.13 -27.22 -16.35
C LEU A 829 7.97 -26.42 -17.65
N ALA A 830 7.62 -27.11 -18.73
CA ALA A 830 7.73 -26.59 -20.08
C ALA A 830 6.48 -26.93 -20.91
N ILE A 831 5.87 -25.93 -21.55
CA ILE A 831 4.67 -26.13 -22.38
C ILE A 831 4.89 -25.43 -23.72
N SER A 832 5.11 -26.21 -24.78
CA SER A 832 5.20 -25.73 -26.16
C SER A 832 3.86 -25.76 -26.87
N ASP A 833 2.99 -26.71 -26.52
CA ASP A 833 1.71 -26.96 -27.18
C ASP A 833 0.56 -26.15 -26.53
N PHE A 834 0.03 -25.19 -27.28
CA PHE A 834 -1.10 -24.34 -26.90
C PHE A 834 -1.99 -24.11 -28.14
N PRO A 835 -3.29 -24.49 -28.12
CA PRO A 835 -4.14 -24.47 -29.33
C PRO A 835 -4.28 -23.13 -30.05
N VAL A 836 -4.10 -22.00 -29.35
CA VAL A 836 -4.29 -20.64 -29.88
C VAL A 836 -2.97 -19.87 -30.05
N ALA A 837 -1.89 -20.31 -29.38
CA ALA A 837 -0.61 -19.58 -29.33
C ALA A 837 0.57 -20.50 -28.95
N PRO A 838 0.99 -21.44 -29.83
CA PRO A 838 2.09 -22.36 -29.55
C PRO A 838 3.42 -21.64 -29.34
N LEU A 839 4.30 -22.20 -28.50
CA LEU A 839 5.59 -21.64 -28.10
C LEU A 839 6.77 -22.53 -28.55
N PRO A 840 7.18 -22.49 -29.84
CA PRO A 840 8.27 -23.31 -30.36
C PRO A 840 9.66 -22.93 -29.82
N GLY A 841 9.80 -21.80 -29.11
CA GLY A 841 11.01 -21.48 -28.35
C GLY A 841 11.24 -22.40 -27.13
N VAL A 842 10.17 -22.88 -26.50
CA VAL A 842 10.21 -23.64 -25.23
C VAL A 842 10.99 -24.95 -25.36
N GLU A 843 10.87 -25.63 -26.50
CA GLU A 843 11.57 -26.90 -26.75
C GLU A 843 13.09 -26.70 -26.81
N LYS A 844 13.53 -25.53 -27.31
CA LYS A 844 14.95 -25.13 -27.34
C LYS A 844 15.44 -24.76 -25.96
N ASP A 845 14.64 -24.08 -25.13
CA ASP A 845 14.99 -23.81 -23.73
C ASP A 845 15.22 -25.11 -22.94
N VAL A 846 14.35 -26.09 -23.12
CA VAL A 846 14.50 -27.44 -22.54
C VAL A 846 15.74 -28.16 -23.09
N GLN A 847 16.02 -28.07 -24.39
CA GLN A 847 17.23 -28.63 -25.00
C GLN A 847 18.51 -27.97 -24.45
N ASN A 848 18.55 -26.64 -24.38
CA ASN A 848 19.66 -25.87 -23.84
C ASN A 848 19.95 -26.25 -22.37
N LEU A 849 18.91 -26.38 -21.55
CA LEU A 849 19.02 -26.80 -20.15
C LEU A 849 19.61 -28.21 -20.03
N LYS A 850 19.19 -29.17 -20.88
CA LYS A 850 19.79 -30.51 -20.94
C LYS A 850 21.26 -30.48 -21.37
N GLU A 851 21.58 -29.78 -22.46
CA GLU A 851 22.94 -29.71 -23.03
C GLU A 851 23.96 -29.10 -22.05
N VAL A 852 23.58 -28.00 -21.38
CA VAL A 852 24.49 -27.30 -20.47
C VAL A 852 24.70 -28.07 -19.18
N PHE A 853 23.63 -28.59 -18.55
CA PHE A 853 23.70 -29.09 -17.18
C PHE A 853 23.82 -30.62 -17.07
N GLY A 854 23.34 -31.40 -18.06
CA GLY A 854 23.48 -32.85 -18.07
C GLY A 854 22.92 -33.53 -16.82
N SER A 855 23.76 -34.23 -16.06
CA SER A 855 23.40 -34.99 -14.85
C SER A 855 22.88 -34.16 -13.67
N GLN A 856 23.04 -32.83 -13.70
CA GLN A 856 22.41 -31.92 -12.74
C GLN A 856 20.89 -31.77 -12.99
N VAL A 857 20.42 -32.08 -14.19
CA VAL A 857 18.99 -32.04 -14.54
C VAL A 857 18.29 -33.29 -13.99
N LYS A 858 17.32 -33.10 -13.08
CA LYS A 858 16.65 -34.19 -12.36
C LYS A 858 15.26 -34.50 -12.90
N GLN A 859 14.46 -33.48 -13.21
CA GLN A 859 13.08 -33.64 -13.64
C GLN A 859 12.70 -32.61 -14.70
N ILE A 860 12.03 -33.05 -15.76
CA ILE A 860 11.44 -32.18 -16.77
C ILE A 860 10.01 -32.64 -16.99
N CYS A 861 9.06 -31.75 -16.74
CA CYS A 861 7.64 -31.96 -16.98
C CYS A 861 7.23 -31.17 -18.23
N MET A 862 6.96 -31.87 -19.34
CA MET A 862 6.64 -31.26 -20.63
C MET A 862 5.17 -31.49 -21.05
N ASN A 863 4.53 -30.48 -21.64
CA ASN A 863 3.16 -30.47 -22.16
C ASN A 863 2.16 -31.10 -21.16
N GLU A 864 1.58 -32.28 -21.40
CA GLU A 864 0.65 -32.98 -20.49
C GLU A 864 1.17 -33.12 -19.04
N GLN A 865 2.49 -33.23 -18.87
CA GLN A 865 3.11 -33.31 -17.55
C GLN A 865 3.23 -31.94 -16.86
N GLY A 866 3.09 -30.84 -17.59
CA GLY A 866 3.06 -29.46 -17.10
C GLY A 866 1.75 -29.07 -16.40
N ASN A 867 1.20 -30.00 -15.63
CA ASN A 867 -0.02 -29.86 -14.85
C ASN A 867 0.26 -29.32 -13.43
N LYS A 868 -0.82 -29.06 -12.68
CA LYS A 868 -0.79 -28.36 -11.39
C LYS A 868 -0.09 -29.13 -10.28
N ASP A 869 -0.30 -30.44 -10.21
CA ASP A 869 0.31 -31.29 -9.18
C ASP A 869 1.82 -31.39 -9.37
N ASN A 870 2.28 -31.55 -10.62
CA ASN A 870 3.70 -31.52 -10.96
C ASN A 870 4.32 -30.14 -10.72
N ALA A 871 3.63 -29.04 -11.04
CA ALA A 871 4.11 -27.69 -10.71
C ALA A 871 4.30 -27.50 -9.19
N GLN A 872 3.31 -27.90 -8.38
CA GLN A 872 3.40 -27.84 -6.93
C GLN A 872 4.39 -28.85 -6.32
N GLY A 873 4.67 -29.95 -7.01
CA GLY A 873 5.71 -30.92 -6.65
C GLY A 873 7.11 -30.34 -6.85
N LEU A 874 7.39 -29.81 -8.05
CA LEU A 874 8.68 -29.22 -8.41
C LEU A 874 9.06 -28.05 -7.49
N LEU A 875 8.10 -27.21 -7.10
CA LEU A 875 8.32 -26.10 -6.17
C LEU A 875 8.70 -26.50 -4.74
N LYS A 876 8.54 -27.79 -4.39
CA LYS A 876 8.97 -28.35 -3.10
C LYS A 876 10.41 -28.88 -3.13
N ASN A 877 11.06 -28.87 -4.30
CA ASN A 877 12.44 -29.32 -4.47
C ASN A 877 13.41 -28.12 -4.42
N PRO A 878 14.53 -28.20 -3.66
CA PRO A 878 15.62 -27.22 -3.72
C PRO A 878 16.27 -27.10 -5.11
N GLY A 879 17.08 -26.05 -5.30
CA GLY A 879 17.81 -25.84 -6.56
C GLY A 879 17.14 -24.88 -7.54
N LEU A 880 17.25 -25.15 -8.84
CA LEU A 880 16.70 -24.29 -9.91
C LEU A 880 15.48 -24.91 -10.60
N LEU A 881 14.41 -24.12 -10.78
CA LEU A 881 13.27 -24.48 -11.63
C LEU A 881 13.08 -23.47 -12.77
N LEU A 882 13.11 -23.98 -14.01
CA LEU A 882 12.68 -23.25 -15.20
C LEU A 882 11.17 -23.43 -15.41
N PHE A 883 10.43 -22.33 -15.49
CA PHE A 883 9.10 -22.27 -16.12
C PHE A 883 9.24 -21.71 -17.53
N ALA A 884 8.83 -22.48 -18.54
CA ALA A 884 8.86 -22.10 -19.94
C ALA A 884 7.44 -22.30 -20.52
N THR A 885 6.62 -21.24 -20.46
CA THR A 885 5.16 -21.27 -20.69
C THR A 885 4.65 -19.84 -20.90
N HIS A 886 3.36 -19.65 -21.20
CA HIS A 886 2.74 -18.32 -21.16
C HIS A 886 2.59 -17.82 -19.73
N GLY A 887 2.91 -16.54 -19.51
CA GLY A 887 2.55 -15.80 -18.30
C GLY A 887 1.45 -14.80 -18.60
N LYS A 888 0.57 -14.56 -17.61
CA LYS A 888 -0.47 -13.53 -17.68
C LYS A 888 -0.42 -12.64 -16.43
N ASN A 889 -0.31 -11.34 -16.68
CA ASN A 889 -0.41 -10.30 -15.64
C ASN A 889 -1.85 -9.74 -15.55
N ASN A 890 -2.21 -9.16 -14.42
CA ASN A 890 -3.56 -8.63 -14.16
C ASN A 890 -3.50 -7.34 -13.30
N PRO A 891 -3.64 -6.13 -13.88
CA PRO A 891 -3.39 -4.87 -13.17
C PRO A 891 -4.37 -4.60 -12.03
N ASP A 892 -5.66 -4.84 -12.30
CA ASP A 892 -6.75 -4.59 -11.36
C ASP A 892 -6.89 -5.72 -10.31
N SER A 893 -6.12 -6.82 -10.42
CA SER A 893 -6.06 -7.90 -9.41
C SER A 893 -4.75 -8.70 -9.49
N PRO A 894 -3.60 -8.15 -9.00
CA PRO A 894 -2.27 -8.73 -9.25
C PRO A 894 -2.01 -10.10 -8.58
N LEU A 895 -2.82 -10.50 -7.60
CA LEU A 895 -2.77 -11.85 -7.03
C LEU A 895 -3.34 -12.92 -7.98
N ASP A 896 -4.20 -12.51 -8.92
CA ASP A 896 -4.79 -13.36 -9.95
C ASP A 896 -3.88 -13.43 -11.20
N SER A 897 -2.72 -12.73 -11.22
CA SER A 897 -1.62 -12.96 -12.18
C SER A 897 -1.07 -14.38 -12.04
N HIS A 898 -0.77 -15.04 -13.16
CA HIS A 898 -0.53 -16.48 -13.18
C HIS A 898 0.38 -16.95 -14.33
N LEU A 899 0.96 -18.14 -14.15
CA LEU A 899 1.56 -18.94 -15.23
C LEU A 899 0.48 -19.90 -15.78
N LEU A 900 0.39 -20.03 -17.10
CA LEU A 900 -0.46 -21.06 -17.71
C LEU A 900 0.14 -22.45 -17.53
N LEU A 901 -0.74 -23.40 -17.26
CA LEU A 901 -0.45 -24.82 -17.16
C LEU A 901 -1.18 -25.57 -18.27
N TYR A 902 -0.78 -26.81 -18.54
CA TYR A 902 -1.40 -27.59 -19.62
C TYR A 902 -2.83 -28.01 -19.25
N SER A 903 -3.72 -27.98 -20.25
CA SER A 903 -5.11 -28.39 -20.14
C SER A 903 -5.55 -29.14 -21.39
N THR A 904 -6.33 -30.21 -21.21
CA THR A 904 -6.97 -30.98 -22.30
C THR A 904 -8.34 -30.44 -22.69
N ASN A 905 -8.86 -29.45 -21.94
CA ASN A 905 -10.22 -28.94 -22.04
C ASN A 905 -10.19 -27.45 -22.43
N GLU A 906 -11.34 -26.88 -22.80
CA GLU A 906 -11.46 -25.41 -23.02
C GLU A 906 -11.24 -24.60 -21.72
N GLU A 907 -11.28 -25.24 -20.55
CA GLU A 907 -10.94 -24.62 -19.26
C GLU A 907 -9.43 -24.33 -19.13
N THR A 908 -9.09 -23.08 -18.83
CA THR A 908 -7.70 -22.61 -18.73
C THR A 908 -7.10 -22.89 -17.35
N ILE A 909 -6.33 -23.97 -17.22
CA ILE A 909 -5.61 -24.34 -15.99
C ILE A 909 -4.39 -23.41 -15.82
N HIS A 910 -4.16 -22.96 -14.59
CA HIS A 910 -3.11 -21.99 -14.27
C HIS A 910 -2.59 -22.15 -12.82
N LEU A 911 -1.43 -21.55 -12.56
CA LEU A 911 -0.83 -21.37 -11.22
C LEU A 911 -0.72 -19.88 -10.92
N SER A 912 -1.57 -19.39 -10.00
CA SER A 912 -1.65 -17.98 -9.63
C SER A 912 -0.67 -17.58 -8.53
N ALA A 913 -0.33 -16.28 -8.48
CA ALA A 913 0.40 -15.70 -7.36
C ALA A 913 -0.32 -15.96 -6.03
N ARG A 914 -1.66 -15.85 -5.99
CA ARG A 914 -2.53 -16.17 -4.84
C ARG A 914 -2.29 -17.57 -4.27
N GLU A 915 -2.13 -18.57 -5.13
CA GLU A 915 -1.86 -19.96 -4.72
C GLU A 915 -0.39 -20.15 -4.31
N ILE A 916 0.54 -19.47 -4.97
CA ILE A 916 1.96 -19.47 -4.60
C ILE A 916 2.14 -18.91 -3.16
N PHE A 917 1.37 -17.90 -2.73
CA PHE A 917 1.38 -17.43 -1.32
C PHE A 917 0.84 -18.46 -0.31
N GLN A 918 0.02 -19.41 -0.74
CA GLN A 918 -0.55 -20.45 0.12
C GLN A 918 0.38 -21.66 0.30
N HIS A 919 1.52 -21.70 -0.40
CA HIS A 919 2.42 -22.84 -0.43
C HIS A 919 3.85 -22.43 -0.10
N ARG A 920 4.52 -23.23 0.74
CA ARG A 920 5.95 -23.07 1.00
C ARG A 920 6.75 -23.62 -0.17
N ILE A 921 7.68 -22.82 -0.67
CA ILE A 921 8.61 -23.15 -1.75
C ILE A 921 9.98 -23.44 -1.14
N TYR A 922 10.66 -24.46 -1.68
CA TYR A 922 12.04 -24.79 -1.29
C TYR A 922 13.05 -24.53 -2.41
N THR A 923 12.57 -24.32 -3.65
CA THR A 923 13.42 -23.99 -4.80
C THR A 923 14.16 -22.67 -4.58
N ASP A 924 15.49 -22.72 -4.65
CA ASP A 924 16.36 -21.57 -4.41
C ASP A 924 16.23 -20.51 -5.52
N MET A 925 16.06 -20.94 -6.76
CA MET A 925 16.04 -20.08 -7.94
C MET A 925 14.93 -20.43 -8.93
N ILE A 926 14.16 -19.42 -9.33
CA ILE A 926 13.14 -19.54 -10.38
C ILE A 926 13.61 -18.80 -11.64
N VAL A 927 13.47 -19.44 -12.80
CA VAL A 927 13.67 -18.81 -14.12
C VAL A 927 12.34 -18.86 -14.86
N MET A 928 11.81 -17.71 -15.27
CA MET A 928 10.55 -17.62 -16.00
C MET A 928 10.80 -17.14 -17.44
N SER A 929 10.92 -18.10 -18.36
CA SER A 929 10.90 -17.88 -19.81
C SER A 929 9.43 -17.77 -20.25
N ALA A 930 8.80 -16.68 -19.81
CA ALA A 930 7.35 -16.45 -19.89
C ALA A 930 7.05 -14.95 -19.97
N CYS A 931 6.17 -14.54 -20.89
CA CYS A 931 5.80 -13.14 -21.09
C CYS A 931 5.20 -12.52 -19.82
N TYR A 932 5.61 -11.28 -19.49
CA TYR A 932 5.15 -10.50 -18.33
C TYR A 932 5.27 -11.19 -16.95
N SER A 933 5.94 -12.35 -16.87
CA SER A 933 6.00 -13.19 -15.67
C SER A 933 6.79 -12.58 -14.52
N GLY A 934 7.78 -11.73 -14.82
CA GLY A 934 8.57 -11.02 -13.82
C GLY A 934 7.82 -9.92 -13.11
N LEU A 935 6.68 -9.53 -13.67
CA LEU A 935 5.95 -8.37 -13.22
C LEU A 935 5.15 -8.72 -11.97
N ALA A 936 5.41 -7.97 -10.92
CA ALA A 936 4.28 -7.35 -10.25
C ALA A 936 3.62 -6.40 -11.24
N ASP A 937 2.29 -6.33 -11.31
CA ASP A 937 1.67 -5.37 -12.22
C ASP A 937 1.75 -3.94 -11.67
N ARG A 938 1.46 -2.99 -12.57
CA ARG A 938 1.26 -1.57 -12.36
C ARG A 938 0.03 -1.39 -11.44
N SER A 939 0.09 -1.85 -10.19
CA SER A 939 -1.08 -1.85 -9.34
C SER A 939 -1.36 -0.44 -8.82
N PRO A 940 -2.61 0.04 -8.87
CA PRO A 940 -2.99 1.25 -8.17
C PRO A 940 -3.19 1.04 -6.66
N MET A 941 -2.87 -0.15 -6.12
CA MET A 941 -2.65 -0.34 -4.69
C MET A 941 -1.46 0.54 -4.24
N PRO A 942 -1.67 1.62 -3.46
CA PRO A 942 -0.60 2.58 -3.23
C PRO A 942 0.39 2.09 -2.15
N GLY A 943 1.56 2.72 -2.05
CA GLY A 943 2.64 2.33 -1.12
C GLY A 943 3.79 1.49 -1.75
N ASP A 944 3.83 1.40 -3.08
CA ASP A 944 4.91 0.78 -3.87
C ASP A 944 5.27 -0.66 -3.43
N ASP A 945 4.27 -1.41 -2.96
CA ASP A 945 4.43 -2.82 -2.63
C ASP A 945 4.45 -3.65 -3.93
N LEU A 946 5.55 -4.37 -4.17
CA LEU A 946 5.70 -5.22 -5.35
C LEU A 946 4.68 -6.37 -5.29
N PHE A 947 3.63 -6.36 -6.11
CA PHE A 947 2.51 -7.33 -6.09
C PHE A 947 2.38 -8.19 -7.36
N GLY A 948 2.72 -9.48 -7.28
CA GLY A 948 2.53 -10.44 -8.38
C GLY A 948 3.34 -11.72 -8.19
N LEU A 949 3.61 -12.44 -9.29
CA LEU A 949 4.37 -13.71 -9.27
C LEU A 949 5.73 -13.58 -8.58
N SER A 950 6.50 -12.53 -8.91
CA SER A 950 7.82 -12.27 -8.31
C SER A 950 7.78 -12.06 -6.79
N ARG A 951 6.73 -11.40 -6.27
CA ARG A 951 6.50 -11.29 -4.81
C ARG A 951 6.24 -12.67 -4.21
N ALA A 952 5.34 -13.42 -4.84
CA ALA A 952 4.89 -14.72 -4.36
C ALA A 952 6.04 -15.71 -4.25
N PHE A 953 6.86 -15.85 -5.29
CA PHE A 953 8.03 -16.72 -5.26
C PHE A 953 9.04 -16.33 -4.17
N LEU A 954 9.43 -15.06 -4.04
CA LEU A 954 10.40 -14.60 -3.02
C LEU A 954 9.88 -14.76 -1.58
N GLN A 955 8.62 -14.42 -1.34
CA GLN A 955 7.96 -14.49 -0.04
C GLN A 955 7.75 -15.94 0.42
N SER A 956 7.39 -16.83 -0.50
CA SER A 956 7.12 -18.25 -0.20
C SER A 956 8.39 -19.11 -0.07
N GLY A 957 9.56 -18.64 -0.52
CA GLY A 957 10.85 -19.27 -0.19
C GLY A 957 11.99 -19.06 -1.18
N THR A 958 11.71 -18.64 -2.42
CA THR A 958 12.73 -18.42 -3.46
C THR A 958 13.73 -17.34 -3.06
N ARG A 959 15.00 -17.46 -3.47
CA ARG A 959 16.06 -16.48 -3.19
C ARG A 959 16.21 -15.44 -4.30
N SER A 960 16.20 -15.91 -5.55
CA SER A 960 16.44 -15.09 -6.73
C SER A 960 15.60 -15.56 -7.91
N ILE A 961 15.13 -14.61 -8.73
CA ILE A 961 14.21 -14.85 -9.84
C ILE A 961 14.77 -14.19 -11.10
N VAL A 962 14.89 -14.94 -12.19
CA VAL A 962 15.13 -14.39 -13.55
C VAL A 962 13.82 -14.38 -14.31
N SER A 963 13.50 -13.26 -14.97
CA SER A 963 12.16 -13.08 -15.52
C SER A 963 12.05 -12.01 -16.62
N GLY A 964 11.03 -12.14 -17.46
CA GLY A 964 10.74 -11.24 -18.58
C GLY A 964 9.93 -10.00 -18.20
N LEU A 965 10.36 -8.82 -18.70
CA LEU A 965 9.67 -7.53 -18.59
C LEU A 965 8.51 -7.34 -19.58
N TRP A 966 8.57 -8.01 -20.74
CA TRP A 966 7.59 -7.95 -21.84
C TRP A 966 7.61 -9.27 -22.63
N ASP A 967 6.95 -9.32 -23.79
CA ASP A 967 6.95 -10.49 -24.68
C ASP A 967 8.36 -10.91 -25.13
N VAL A 968 8.79 -12.12 -24.74
CA VAL A 968 10.05 -12.71 -25.19
C VAL A 968 9.93 -13.14 -26.65
N TYR A 969 10.93 -12.82 -27.48
CA TYR A 969 10.93 -13.19 -28.90
C TYR A 969 11.59 -14.55 -29.13
N ASP A 970 10.85 -15.52 -29.67
CA ASP A 970 11.25 -16.93 -29.90
C ASP A 970 12.62 -17.13 -30.59
N ALA A 971 13.06 -16.20 -31.43
CA ALA A 971 14.33 -16.31 -32.14
C ALA A 971 15.55 -15.89 -31.29
N THR A 972 15.35 -15.11 -30.22
CA THR A 972 16.45 -14.57 -29.39
C THR A 972 16.39 -15.02 -27.94
N GLY A 973 15.20 -15.24 -27.38
CA GLY A 973 15.01 -15.74 -26.01
C GLY A 973 15.83 -17.00 -25.70
N PRO A 974 15.70 -18.09 -26.48
CA PRO A 974 16.47 -19.30 -26.25
C PRO A 974 17.98 -19.18 -26.50
N ILE A 975 18.43 -18.19 -27.27
CA ILE A 975 19.87 -17.91 -27.43
C ILE A 975 20.40 -17.27 -26.14
N LEU A 976 19.68 -16.30 -25.58
CA LEU A 976 20.02 -15.62 -24.34
C LEU A 976 19.96 -16.58 -23.13
N MET A 977 18.97 -17.46 -23.07
CA MET A 977 18.88 -18.49 -22.03
C MET A 977 20.00 -19.53 -22.16
N LYS A 978 20.44 -19.91 -23.37
CA LYS A 978 21.61 -20.77 -23.56
C LYS A 978 22.88 -20.11 -23.02
N ASP A 979 23.19 -18.89 -23.46
CA ASP A 979 24.36 -18.13 -23.01
C ASP A 979 24.33 -17.92 -21.47
N PHE A 980 23.15 -17.65 -20.91
CA PHE A 980 22.92 -17.49 -19.47
C PHE A 980 23.22 -18.78 -18.71
N PHE A 981 22.66 -19.92 -19.13
CA PHE A 981 22.93 -21.22 -18.51
C PHE A 981 24.42 -21.59 -18.61
N ILE A 982 25.05 -21.36 -19.77
CA ILE A 982 26.51 -21.59 -19.94
C ILE A 982 27.30 -20.72 -18.96
N SER A 983 26.96 -19.44 -18.80
CA SER A 983 27.67 -18.57 -17.85
C SER A 983 27.43 -19.00 -16.40
N LEU A 984 26.20 -19.40 -16.05
CA LEU A 984 25.81 -19.88 -14.72
C LEU A 984 26.47 -21.23 -14.35
N SER A 985 26.70 -22.12 -15.32
CA SER A 985 27.39 -23.41 -15.08
C SER A 985 28.88 -23.27 -14.74
N HIS A 986 29.48 -22.10 -14.99
CA HIS A 986 30.86 -21.79 -14.60
C HIS A 986 30.95 -21.12 -13.21
N ALA A 987 30.09 -21.54 -12.27
CA ALA A 987 30.00 -21.05 -10.88
C ALA A 987 29.85 -19.53 -10.69
N LYS A 988 29.50 -18.79 -11.74
CA LYS A 988 29.21 -17.34 -11.67
C LYS A 988 27.90 -17.10 -10.94
N THR A 989 27.79 -15.97 -10.25
CA THR A 989 26.50 -15.56 -9.66
C THR A 989 25.49 -15.24 -10.76
N ALA A 990 24.20 -15.48 -10.48
CA ALA A 990 23.15 -15.30 -11.47
C ALA A 990 23.06 -13.88 -12.09
N PRO A 991 23.31 -12.76 -11.36
CA PRO A 991 23.41 -11.44 -11.97
C PRO A 991 24.58 -11.30 -12.96
N HIS A 992 25.74 -11.89 -12.65
CA HIS A 992 26.89 -11.90 -13.53
C HIS A 992 26.61 -12.78 -14.76
N ALA A 993 26.02 -13.95 -14.56
CA ALA A 993 25.66 -14.87 -15.65
C ALA A 993 24.69 -14.24 -16.66
N LEU A 994 23.67 -13.51 -16.18
CA LEU A 994 22.70 -12.82 -17.04
C LEU A 994 23.35 -11.64 -17.79
N ALA A 995 24.13 -10.82 -17.08
CA ALA A 995 24.82 -9.69 -17.70
C ALA A 995 25.79 -10.14 -18.79
N ASP A 996 26.57 -11.20 -18.54
CA ASP A 996 27.50 -11.75 -19.52
C ASP A 996 26.81 -12.38 -20.73
N ALA A 997 25.64 -12.99 -20.57
CA ALA A 997 24.85 -13.51 -21.69
C ALA A 997 24.38 -12.37 -22.61
N GLN A 998 23.81 -11.32 -22.03
CA GLN A 998 23.36 -10.14 -22.77
C GLN A 998 24.55 -9.40 -23.43
N ARG A 999 25.69 -9.25 -22.75
CA ARG A 999 26.93 -8.69 -23.32
C ARG A 999 27.46 -9.51 -24.50
N GLN A 1000 27.52 -10.83 -24.37
CA GLN A 1000 27.96 -11.72 -25.46
C GLN A 1000 27.03 -11.65 -26.67
N PHE A 1001 25.72 -11.55 -26.44
CA PHE A 1001 24.73 -11.35 -27.50
C PHE A 1001 24.94 -10.01 -28.24
N ILE A 1002 25.07 -8.90 -27.51
CA ILE A 1002 25.36 -7.56 -28.06
C ILE A 1002 26.68 -7.56 -28.85
N SER A 1003 27.74 -8.14 -28.28
CA SER A 1003 29.07 -8.21 -28.88
C SER A 1003 29.04 -8.95 -30.23
N ARG A 1004 28.45 -10.15 -30.27
CA ARG A 1004 28.28 -10.95 -31.51
C ARG A 1004 27.55 -10.15 -32.59
N LEU A 1005 26.46 -9.48 -32.25
CA LEU A 1005 25.67 -8.68 -33.20
C LEU A 1005 26.42 -7.42 -33.68
N ARG A 1006 27.18 -6.73 -32.82
CA ARG A 1006 28.01 -5.59 -33.26
C ARG A 1006 29.12 -6.02 -34.20
N SER A 1007 29.73 -7.19 -33.99
CA SER A 1007 30.78 -7.75 -34.85
C SER A 1007 30.27 -8.32 -36.17
N SER A 1008 28.96 -8.56 -36.31
CA SER A 1008 28.37 -8.97 -37.58
C SER A 1008 28.54 -7.90 -38.67
N LYS A 1009 28.83 -8.36 -39.88
CA LYS A 1009 28.85 -7.56 -41.12
C LYS A 1009 27.49 -7.55 -41.83
N GLY A 1010 26.47 -8.16 -41.22
CA GLY A 1010 25.14 -8.36 -41.78
C GLY A 1010 24.09 -7.35 -41.33
N PHE A 1011 22.83 -7.68 -41.64
CA PHE A 1011 21.64 -6.94 -41.26
C PHE A 1011 21.12 -7.49 -39.90
N GLU A 1012 21.37 -6.74 -38.82
CA GLU A 1012 21.07 -7.18 -37.46
C GLU A 1012 19.97 -6.34 -36.78
N PRO A 1013 18.67 -6.64 -37.00
CA PRO A 1013 17.60 -5.98 -36.26
C PRO A 1013 17.60 -6.36 -34.76
N TRP A 1014 18.21 -7.49 -34.42
CA TRP A 1014 18.27 -8.08 -33.08
C TRP A 1014 19.07 -7.27 -32.05
N LEU A 1015 19.86 -6.28 -32.48
CA LEU A 1015 20.59 -5.38 -31.59
C LEU A 1015 19.67 -4.35 -30.90
N HIS A 1016 18.46 -4.14 -31.44
CA HIS A 1016 17.44 -3.30 -30.82
C HIS A 1016 17.03 -3.87 -29.44
N PRO A 1017 17.06 -3.08 -28.33
CA PRO A 1017 16.95 -3.62 -26.97
C PRO A 1017 15.75 -4.51 -26.65
N TYR A 1018 14.62 -4.33 -27.32
CA TYR A 1018 13.45 -5.23 -27.24
C TYR A 1018 13.81 -6.73 -27.31
N PHE A 1019 14.81 -7.11 -28.11
CA PHE A 1019 15.18 -8.51 -28.36
C PHE A 1019 16.13 -9.13 -27.31
N TRP A 1020 16.74 -8.34 -26.43
CA TRP A 1020 17.76 -8.82 -25.48
C TRP A 1020 17.65 -8.27 -24.06
N ALA A 1021 17.13 -7.06 -23.87
CA ALA A 1021 16.96 -6.41 -22.57
C ALA A 1021 15.68 -6.85 -21.83
N VAL A 1022 14.96 -7.85 -22.37
CA VAL A 1022 13.71 -8.37 -21.80
C VAL A 1022 13.90 -9.06 -20.45
N TYR A 1023 15.05 -9.72 -20.23
CA TYR A 1023 15.33 -10.44 -19.00
C TYR A 1023 15.98 -9.55 -17.94
N THR A 1024 15.46 -9.64 -16.71
CA THR A 1024 16.05 -9.05 -15.49
C THR A 1024 16.22 -10.12 -14.42
N ILE A 1025 16.91 -9.77 -13.32
CA ILE A 1025 17.04 -10.64 -12.14
C ILE A 1025 16.70 -9.88 -10.87
N LEU A 1026 15.95 -10.52 -9.96
CA LEU A 1026 15.45 -9.96 -8.71
C LEU A 1026 15.86 -10.84 -7.52
N GLY A 1027 16.41 -10.28 -6.43
CA GLY A 1027 16.62 -10.99 -5.16
C GLY A 1027 18.06 -11.05 -4.63
N ASP A 1028 18.50 -12.22 -4.17
CA ASP A 1028 19.86 -12.44 -3.64
C ASP A 1028 20.90 -12.46 -4.77
N ASP A 1029 21.81 -11.47 -4.79
CA ASP A 1029 22.82 -11.27 -5.83
C ASP A 1029 23.92 -12.36 -5.87
N ARG A 1030 23.95 -13.25 -4.87
CA ARG A 1030 25.02 -14.24 -4.66
C ARG A 1030 24.67 -15.65 -5.13
N VAL A 1031 23.44 -15.92 -5.56
CA VAL A 1031 23.00 -17.27 -5.96
C VAL A 1031 23.78 -17.76 -7.19
N TYR A 1032 24.25 -19.00 -7.15
CA TYR A 1032 25.09 -19.63 -8.18
C TYR A 1032 24.85 -21.14 -8.24
N ILE A 1033 25.22 -21.77 -9.36
CA ILE A 1033 25.24 -23.22 -9.54
C ILE A 1033 26.62 -23.76 -9.15
N GLY A 1034 26.66 -24.86 -8.40
CA GLY A 1034 27.89 -25.55 -8.04
C GLY A 1034 28.52 -26.26 -9.23
N GLU A 1035 29.84 -26.42 -9.19
CA GLU A 1035 30.59 -27.23 -10.15
C GLU A 1035 30.12 -28.70 -10.14
N LYS A 1036 30.40 -29.43 -11.22
CA LYS A 1036 29.86 -30.76 -11.53
C LYS A 1036 30.64 -31.92 -10.90
#